data_AF-A0A3E2BK05-F1
#
_entry.id   AF-A0A3E2BK05-F1
#
_cell.length_a   1.000
_cell.length_b   1.000
_cell.length_c   1.000
_cell.angle_alpha   90.00
_cell.angle_beta   90.00
_cell.angle_gamma   90.00
#
_symmetry.space_group_name_H-M   'P 1'
#
loop_
_entity.id
_entity.type
_entity.pdbx_description
1 polymer ?
#
loop_
_entity_poly.entity_id
_entity_poly.type
_entity_poly.pdbx_seq_one_letter_code
_entity_poly.pdbx_strand_id
1 'polypeptide(L)'
;MSKKKRRKHKPISPPEDKAPVRTAELAPGQDNQSRLQGQKHTRIRTFLVAAALLLALAAALIILKDKIGAGRALPETGNWNVLLITLDTTRADRLGSYGYRAGWTPNLDELAAAGTRFQNAYCQVPLTLPSHASILTGLNPCRHGVHNNGNYSLPPEFITLAELLKERGFGTAAFVASFSVDSRFGLAQGFETYDDFFEPGQASKTYNAERPANGVYEAFSRWLEKNYASRFFAWVHFFDPHFPYNPPPEFARKFQSDPYDGEVAFMDRYVGRVVELLKIYGCYDRTLIIIAGDHGEAFGEKVEQGHGLFLYEMSLRVPFIVVGPGLPSGQVISHPVRLIDILPTVTDLLGIKQTPEVDGQSLKPLLLGKNMRPADIYLESFFPRENYGWSELLGIISEDWKYIQAPRPELYNLKTDPGENNNLYSDGNRTASRLRSRLEKIIATASGLASAGREMTPAERERLRSLGYLQVAGPQTTGALPDPKDRLDELRAYQEAGLLELRGQLEAAEQAYAQLVESNPNLESSYLNLSRVQGLQKKHLEAAATLKRGLEVLPGSDHLLSKLAQVLLLAGRRAEAMEAAGQALAINSANYDALVVALTVSEGQGKIDEALGYADRALQIEPENELIRLSKAENLVRSGRQKEAAEVYAGLAADFPENAFYNLNLGVIYNLLGEYEKSLPVLERVVKLKPSPKAYLNLAIACLETRRWAEAARAFELYLADTTGEDPTNVARARERLARLKSMIQ
;
A
#
# COMPACT_ATOMS: atom_id res chain seq x y z
N MET A 1 -61.31 -37.90 1.74
CA MET A 1 -62.35 -38.53 2.60
C MET A 1 -62.00 -38.22 4.06
N SER A 2 -62.85 -37.71 4.97
CA SER A 2 -64.16 -38.19 5.50
C SER A 2 -63.99 -39.23 6.63
N LYS A 3 -64.62 -39.16 7.83
CA LYS A 3 -65.53 -38.17 8.50
C LYS A 3 -65.75 -38.53 10.00
N LYS A 4 -65.80 -37.53 10.91
CA LYS A 4 -66.66 -37.42 12.14
C LYS A 4 -66.46 -38.49 13.25
N LYS A 5 -66.89 -38.35 14.51
CA LYS A 5 -67.90 -37.53 15.25
C LYS A 5 -67.27 -37.04 16.58
N ARG A 6 -67.57 -35.94 17.28
CA ARG A 6 -68.62 -34.87 17.31
C ARG A 6 -70.01 -35.18 17.89
N ARG A 7 -70.31 -34.68 19.11
CA ARG A 7 -71.59 -34.22 19.76
C ARG A 7 -71.23 -33.71 21.18
N LYS A 8 -71.92 -32.84 21.95
CA LYS A 8 -73.05 -31.85 21.92
C LYS A 8 -72.83 -30.94 23.18
N HIS A 9 -73.38 -29.76 23.47
CA HIS A 9 -74.24 -28.71 22.88
C HIS A 9 -73.94 -27.38 23.67
N LYS A 10 -74.06 -26.12 23.18
CA LYS A 10 -75.21 -25.27 22.73
C LYS A 10 -75.87 -24.47 23.90
N PRO A 11 -76.58 -23.34 23.68
CA PRO A 11 -76.05 -21.96 23.56
C PRO A 11 -76.83 -20.94 24.45
N ILE A 12 -76.66 -19.61 24.25
CA ILE A 12 -77.73 -18.59 24.10
C ILE A 12 -77.15 -17.17 23.88
N SER A 13 -77.88 -16.30 23.17
CA SER A 13 -77.72 -14.82 23.04
C SER A 13 -78.98 -14.24 22.35
N PRO A 14 -79.19 -12.91 22.32
CA PRO A 14 -79.52 -11.96 23.39
C PRO A 14 -81.06 -11.65 23.40
N PRO A 15 -81.56 -10.56 24.03
CA PRO A 15 -81.71 -9.27 23.31
C PRO A 15 -81.51 -8.02 24.22
N GLU A 16 -82.13 -6.88 23.85
CA GLU A 16 -81.78 -5.51 24.25
C GLU A 16 -82.77 -4.81 25.21
N ASP A 17 -82.31 -3.66 25.74
CA ASP A 17 -83.05 -2.38 25.91
C ASP A 17 -83.86 -2.07 27.20
N LYS A 18 -83.90 -0.76 27.50
CA LYS A 18 -84.72 0.02 28.47
C LYS A 18 -84.52 -0.16 29.99
N ALA A 19 -84.17 0.96 30.63
CA ALA A 19 -84.38 1.25 32.06
C ALA A 19 -85.13 2.60 32.22
N PRO A 20 -85.86 2.85 33.32
CA PRO A 20 -86.95 3.83 33.34
C PRO A 20 -86.61 5.24 33.88
N VAL A 21 -87.60 6.14 33.79
CA VAL A 21 -87.59 7.52 34.30
C VAL A 21 -88.54 7.63 35.51
N ARG A 22 -88.31 8.64 36.38
CA ARG A 22 -89.11 9.06 37.57
C ARG A 22 -88.86 8.23 38.85
N THR A 23 -88.90 8.79 40.07
CA THR A 23 -88.96 10.21 40.53
C THR A 23 -88.47 10.30 41.98
N ALA A 24 -87.82 11.42 42.34
CA ALA A 24 -87.76 11.90 43.72
C ALA A 24 -87.54 13.42 43.73
N GLU A 25 -88.49 14.18 44.28
CA GLU A 25 -88.31 15.58 44.66
C GLU A 25 -88.04 15.65 46.18
N LEU A 26 -87.23 16.63 46.62
CA LEU A 26 -87.54 17.51 47.77
C LEU A 26 -86.38 18.48 48.11
N ALA A 27 -86.40 19.64 47.44
CA ALA A 27 -86.26 20.97 48.08
C ALA A 27 -84.90 21.31 48.80
N PRO A 28 -84.69 22.53 49.36
CA PRO A 28 -83.56 23.33 48.85
C PRO A 28 -82.71 24.15 49.86
N GLY A 29 -81.58 24.68 49.36
CA GLY A 29 -81.05 25.99 49.77
C GLY A 29 -79.69 26.02 50.47
N GLN A 30 -78.94 27.11 50.23
CA GLN A 30 -77.63 27.50 50.83
C GLN A 30 -76.48 26.50 50.53
N ASP A 31 -75.30 26.86 50.03
CA ASP A 31 -74.59 28.13 49.79
C ASP A 31 -74.03 28.16 48.36
N ASN A 32 -73.97 29.35 47.73
CA ASN A 32 -73.44 29.52 46.37
C ASN A 32 -72.59 30.78 46.16
N GLN A 33 -72.05 31.40 47.21
CA GLN A 33 -71.05 32.48 47.06
C GLN A 33 -69.61 32.01 47.24
N SER A 34 -69.36 30.98 48.04
CA SER A 34 -68.02 30.42 48.29
C SER A 34 -67.34 29.81 47.04
N ARG A 35 -68.10 29.19 46.12
CA ARG A 35 -67.55 28.46 44.95
C ARG A 35 -67.00 29.34 43.83
N LEU A 36 -67.44 30.59 43.69
CA LEU A 36 -67.15 31.42 42.51
C LEU A 36 -65.77 32.11 42.52
N GLN A 37 -65.19 32.38 43.69
CA GLN A 37 -63.80 32.86 43.78
C GLN A 37 -62.79 31.73 43.55
N GLY A 38 -63.01 30.55 44.14
CA GLY A 38 -62.12 29.39 44.02
C GLY A 38 -61.85 28.98 42.57
N GLN A 39 -62.88 28.92 41.73
CA GLN A 39 -62.75 28.55 40.31
C GLN A 39 -61.99 29.56 39.45
N LYS A 40 -62.07 30.86 39.76
CA LYS A 40 -61.27 31.88 39.06
C LYS A 40 -59.78 31.72 39.37
N HIS A 41 -59.42 31.51 40.63
CA HIS A 41 -58.02 31.29 41.02
C HIS A 41 -57.45 29.96 40.50
N THR A 42 -58.24 28.87 40.39
CA THR A 42 -57.78 27.65 39.72
C THR A 42 -57.53 27.90 38.23
N ARG A 43 -58.49 28.45 37.48
CA ARG A 43 -58.32 28.69 36.03
C ARG A 43 -57.13 29.58 35.70
N ILE A 44 -56.89 30.64 36.48
CA ILE A 44 -55.72 31.51 36.32
C ILE A 44 -54.42 30.74 36.60
N ARG A 45 -54.37 29.92 37.66
CA ARG A 45 -53.19 29.07 37.94
C ARG A 45 -52.95 28.03 36.84
N THR A 46 -53.98 27.35 36.34
CA THR A 46 -53.85 26.39 35.24
C THR A 46 -53.35 27.07 33.96
N PHE A 47 -53.84 28.26 33.65
CA PHE A 47 -53.38 29.04 32.49
C PHE A 47 -51.92 29.50 32.64
N LEU A 48 -51.52 29.99 33.83
CA LEU A 48 -50.14 30.37 34.11
C LEU A 48 -49.17 29.18 34.07
N VAL A 49 -49.57 28.01 34.57
CA VAL A 49 -48.77 26.78 34.47
C VAL A 49 -48.66 26.30 33.03
N ALA A 50 -49.75 26.34 32.25
CA ALA A 50 -49.71 26.01 30.82
C ALA A 50 -48.83 26.98 30.02
N ALA A 51 -48.91 28.29 30.30
CA ALA A 51 -48.06 29.30 29.69
C ALA A 51 -46.58 29.12 30.09
N ALA A 52 -46.29 28.82 31.35
CA ALA A 52 -44.94 28.53 31.82
C ALA A 52 -44.36 27.25 31.19
N LEU A 53 -45.17 26.20 31.01
CA LEU A 53 -44.76 24.98 30.31
C LEU A 53 -44.55 25.21 28.82
N LEU A 54 -45.38 26.03 28.16
CA LEU A 54 -45.20 26.43 26.76
C LEU A 54 -43.95 27.31 26.57
N LEU A 55 -43.66 28.22 27.51
CA LEU A 55 -42.43 29.01 27.50
C LEU A 55 -41.19 28.15 27.79
N ALA A 56 -41.27 27.19 28.71
CA ALA A 56 -40.19 26.24 28.98
C ALA A 56 -39.96 25.30 27.78
N LEU A 57 -41.01 24.85 27.10
CA LEU A 57 -40.92 24.06 25.88
C LEU A 57 -40.36 24.88 24.71
N ALA A 58 -40.78 26.15 24.56
CA ALA A 58 -40.23 27.05 23.55
C ALA A 58 -38.74 27.35 23.82
N ALA A 59 -38.35 27.61 25.07
CA ALA A 59 -36.96 27.79 25.47
C ALA A 59 -36.13 26.50 25.24
N ALA A 60 -36.66 25.33 25.59
CA ALA A 60 -36.02 24.05 25.31
C ALA A 60 -35.88 23.80 23.80
N LEU A 61 -36.88 24.15 22.98
CA LEU A 61 -36.81 24.07 21.52
C LEU A 61 -35.84 25.07 20.91
N ILE A 62 -35.68 26.27 21.49
CA ILE A 62 -34.65 27.25 21.09
C ILE A 62 -33.26 26.72 21.45
N ILE A 63 -33.05 26.21 22.66
CA ILE A 63 -31.78 25.60 23.10
C ILE A 63 -31.44 24.34 22.28
N LEU A 64 -32.44 23.54 21.88
CA LEU A 64 -32.24 22.45 20.92
C LEU A 64 -31.89 23.01 19.54
N LYS A 65 -32.58 24.05 19.06
CA LYS A 65 -32.31 24.67 17.76
C LYS A 65 -30.92 25.29 17.67
N ASP A 66 -30.39 25.86 18.75
CA ASP A 66 -29.02 26.36 18.80
C ASP A 66 -28.00 25.21 18.86
N LYS A 67 -28.36 24.06 19.48
CA LYS A 67 -27.54 22.83 19.46
C LYS A 67 -27.62 22.01 18.18
N ILE A 68 -28.64 22.20 17.33
CA ILE A 68 -28.95 21.34 16.16
C ILE A 68 -28.89 22.12 14.83
N GLY A 69 -29.06 23.45 14.86
CA GLY A 69 -29.27 24.29 13.66
C GLY A 69 -28.34 25.50 13.52
N ALA A 70 -27.53 25.83 14.52
CA ALA A 70 -26.44 26.79 14.34
C ALA A 70 -25.32 26.11 13.53
N GLY A 71 -25.17 26.51 12.25
CA GLY A 71 -24.12 25.98 11.38
C GLY A 71 -22.74 26.30 11.93
N ARG A 72 -22.13 25.33 12.64
CA ARG A 72 -20.86 25.50 13.34
C ARG A 72 -19.76 25.86 12.34
N ALA A 73 -19.29 27.10 12.38
CA ALA A 73 -18.11 27.51 11.63
C ALA A 73 -16.93 26.67 12.10
N LEU A 74 -16.14 26.14 11.15
CA LEU A 74 -14.87 25.49 11.48
C LEU A 74 -13.92 26.52 12.07
N PRO A 75 -13.06 26.15 13.03
CA PRO A 75 -11.99 27.02 13.51
C PRO A 75 -11.01 27.33 12.38
N GLU A 76 -10.24 28.41 12.51
CA GLU A 76 -9.32 28.85 11.46
C GLU A 76 -8.33 27.74 11.06
N THR A 77 -8.29 27.44 9.76
CA THR A 77 -7.57 26.31 9.17
C THR A 77 -6.08 26.56 8.98
N GLY A 78 -5.63 27.81 9.15
CA GLY A 78 -4.26 28.24 8.86
C GLY A 78 -3.17 27.49 9.63
N ASN A 79 -3.50 26.92 10.79
CA ASN A 79 -2.62 26.13 11.65
C ASN A 79 -2.96 24.62 11.67
N TRP A 80 -3.87 24.13 10.81
CA TRP A 80 -4.21 22.71 10.79
C TRP A 80 -3.10 21.86 10.16
N ASN A 81 -2.75 20.75 10.80
CA ASN A 81 -2.02 19.65 10.17
C ASN A 81 -3.00 18.70 9.45
N VAL A 82 -2.47 17.89 8.53
CA VAL A 82 -3.19 16.77 7.92
C VAL A 82 -2.40 15.49 8.16
N LEU A 83 -3.07 14.44 8.63
CA LEU A 83 -2.52 13.09 8.75
C LEU A 83 -3.44 12.12 8.00
N LEU A 84 -2.94 11.54 6.92
CA LEU A 84 -3.56 10.41 6.24
C LEU A 84 -2.95 9.13 6.79
N ILE A 85 -3.78 8.25 7.34
CA ILE A 85 -3.44 6.88 7.72
C ILE A 85 -4.12 5.95 6.71
N THR A 86 -3.35 5.13 5.99
CA THR A 86 -3.91 4.08 5.14
C THR A 86 -3.65 2.69 5.72
N LEU A 87 -4.62 1.80 5.58
CA LEU A 87 -4.65 0.47 6.17
C LEU A 87 -4.73 -0.56 5.02
N ASP A 88 -3.62 -1.22 4.70
CA ASP A 88 -3.57 -2.22 3.60
C ASP A 88 -4.57 -3.36 3.84
N THR A 89 -5.17 -3.86 2.76
CA THR A 89 -6.17 -4.96 2.69
C THR A 89 -7.35 -4.93 3.70
N THR A 90 -7.52 -3.85 4.46
CA THR A 90 -8.34 -3.85 5.68
C THR A 90 -9.83 -3.78 5.37
N ARG A 91 -10.56 -4.88 5.60
CA ARG A 91 -12.00 -4.97 5.39
C ARG A 91 -12.79 -4.15 6.41
N ALA A 92 -13.79 -3.41 5.96
CA ALA A 92 -14.70 -2.70 6.88
C ALA A 92 -15.46 -3.65 7.81
N ASP A 93 -15.83 -4.85 7.36
CA ASP A 93 -16.61 -5.82 8.15
C ASP A 93 -15.79 -6.57 9.21
N ARG A 94 -14.51 -6.23 9.42
CA ARG A 94 -13.61 -6.79 10.45
C ARG A 94 -13.27 -5.82 11.59
N LEU A 95 -13.78 -4.58 11.58
CA LEU A 95 -13.58 -3.62 12.67
C LEU A 95 -14.75 -3.60 13.67
N GLY A 96 -14.45 -3.43 14.97
CA GLY A 96 -15.45 -3.40 16.04
C GLY A 96 -16.48 -2.28 15.89
N SER A 97 -16.02 -1.08 15.53
CA SER A 97 -16.83 0.11 15.21
C SER A 97 -17.75 -0.06 13.99
N TYR A 98 -17.45 -1.01 13.11
CA TYR A 98 -18.32 -1.41 11.99
C TYR A 98 -19.29 -2.55 12.35
N GLY A 99 -19.18 -3.12 13.55
CA GLY A 99 -20.09 -4.12 14.11
C GLY A 99 -19.47 -5.50 14.32
N TYR A 100 -18.19 -5.70 13.99
CA TYR A 100 -17.55 -7.01 14.08
C TYR A 100 -17.18 -7.37 15.53
N ARG A 101 -17.97 -8.24 16.15
CA ARG A 101 -17.89 -8.54 17.60
C ARG A 101 -16.63 -9.27 18.06
N ALA A 102 -15.88 -9.89 17.15
CA ALA A 102 -14.59 -10.52 17.46
C ALA A 102 -13.40 -9.58 17.20
N GLY A 103 -13.61 -8.51 16.43
CA GLY A 103 -12.59 -7.52 16.10
C GLY A 103 -12.12 -6.79 17.35
N TRP A 104 -10.80 -6.78 17.55
CA TRP A 104 -10.18 -6.09 18.68
C TRP A 104 -9.46 -4.84 18.19
N THR A 105 -10.25 -3.82 17.85
CA THR A 105 -9.78 -2.56 17.23
C THR A 105 -10.06 -1.34 18.12
N PRO A 106 -9.65 -1.35 19.40
CA PRO A 106 -10.05 -0.31 20.36
C PRO A 106 -9.60 1.11 19.98
N ASN A 107 -8.50 1.28 19.24
CA ASN A 107 -8.00 2.61 18.87
C ASN A 107 -8.77 3.18 17.66
N LEU A 108 -8.99 2.37 16.62
CA LEU A 108 -9.88 2.70 15.50
C LEU A 108 -11.32 2.96 15.99
N ASP A 109 -11.76 2.23 17.01
CA ASP A 109 -13.08 2.40 17.61
C ASP A 109 -13.19 3.68 18.47
N GLU A 110 -12.13 4.07 19.22
CA GLU A 110 -12.03 5.39 19.86
C GLU A 110 -12.11 6.50 18.79
N LEU A 111 -11.39 6.36 17.69
CA LEU A 111 -11.34 7.36 16.61
C LEU A 111 -12.67 7.48 15.86
N ALA A 112 -13.35 6.36 15.61
CA ALA A 112 -14.70 6.34 15.07
C ALA A 112 -15.73 7.02 16.00
N ALA A 113 -15.56 6.88 17.32
CA ALA A 113 -16.40 7.57 18.30
C ALA A 113 -16.02 9.06 18.47
N ALA A 114 -14.76 9.43 18.26
CA ALA A 114 -14.25 10.80 18.38
C ALA A 114 -14.57 11.68 17.16
N GLY A 115 -14.78 11.10 15.98
CA GLY A 115 -15.07 11.83 14.74
C GLY A 115 -16.29 11.32 13.98
N THR A 116 -16.15 11.19 12.66
CA THR A 116 -17.19 10.71 11.74
C THR A 116 -16.72 9.45 11.02
N ARG A 117 -17.52 8.39 11.07
CA ARG A 117 -17.30 7.12 10.37
C ARG A 117 -18.25 6.99 9.19
N PHE A 118 -17.74 6.70 8.00
CA PHE A 118 -18.56 6.36 6.83
C PHE A 118 -18.83 4.86 6.80
N GLN A 119 -20.11 4.47 6.81
CA GLN A 119 -20.52 3.05 6.81
C GLN A 119 -20.24 2.39 5.45
N ASN A 120 -20.38 3.16 4.37
CA ASN A 120 -20.37 2.71 2.98
C ASN A 120 -19.29 3.49 2.20
N ALA A 121 -18.01 3.20 2.44
CA ALA A 121 -16.90 3.78 1.71
C ALA A 121 -16.31 2.74 0.74
N TYR A 122 -15.90 3.19 -0.45
CA TYR A 122 -15.46 2.30 -1.53
C TYR A 122 -14.16 2.76 -2.18
N CYS A 123 -13.21 1.83 -2.32
CA CYS A 123 -12.10 1.99 -3.24
C CYS A 123 -12.58 1.82 -4.70
N GLN A 124 -11.72 2.22 -5.64
CA GLN A 124 -12.03 2.19 -7.07
C GLN A 124 -11.49 0.91 -7.74
N VAL A 125 -10.63 0.18 -7.04
CA VAL A 125 -9.85 -0.96 -7.53
C VAL A 125 -9.35 -1.74 -6.31
N PRO A 126 -9.40 -3.09 -6.30
CA PRO A 126 -8.98 -3.91 -5.14
C PRO A 126 -7.46 -4.18 -5.14
N LEU A 127 -6.64 -3.13 -5.32
CA LEU A 127 -5.18 -3.19 -5.43
C LEU A 127 -4.49 -1.93 -4.88
N THR A 128 -3.38 -2.13 -4.18
CA THR A 128 -2.67 -1.13 -3.36
C THR A 128 -2.26 0.13 -4.14
N LEU A 129 -1.46 -0.01 -5.19
CA LEU A 129 -0.90 1.10 -5.97
C LEU A 129 -1.97 1.96 -6.66
N PRO A 130 -2.87 1.40 -7.49
CA PRO A 130 -3.86 2.22 -8.18
C PRO A 130 -4.90 2.81 -7.22
N SER A 131 -5.19 2.18 -6.08
CA SER A 131 -6.04 2.78 -5.04
C SER A 131 -5.34 3.96 -4.35
N HIS A 132 -4.05 3.86 -4.02
CA HIS A 132 -3.29 4.99 -3.48
C HIS A 132 -3.12 6.13 -4.49
N ALA A 133 -2.95 5.84 -5.78
CA ALA A 133 -3.00 6.85 -6.85
C ALA A 133 -4.37 7.56 -6.89
N SER A 134 -5.48 6.82 -6.76
CA SER A 134 -6.84 7.38 -6.66
C SER A 134 -7.03 8.25 -5.39
N ILE A 135 -6.58 7.80 -4.22
CA ILE A 135 -6.60 8.57 -2.96
C ILE A 135 -5.85 9.90 -3.12
N LEU A 136 -4.62 9.84 -3.64
CA LEU A 136 -3.71 10.99 -3.68
C LEU A 136 -4.00 11.97 -4.81
N THR A 137 -4.77 11.59 -5.85
CA THR A 137 -5.15 12.50 -6.97
C THR A 137 -6.62 12.88 -7.00
N GLY A 138 -7.51 12.13 -6.34
CA GLY A 138 -8.97 12.31 -6.45
C GLY A 138 -9.55 11.93 -7.82
N LEU A 139 -8.79 11.19 -8.64
CA LEU A 139 -9.17 10.71 -9.98
C LEU A 139 -9.46 9.21 -9.94
N ASN A 140 -10.37 8.72 -10.78
CA ASN A 140 -10.53 7.28 -10.98
C ASN A 140 -9.33 6.70 -11.76
N PRO A 141 -9.03 5.39 -11.63
CA PRO A 141 -7.95 4.72 -12.35
C PRO A 141 -7.98 4.94 -13.87
N CYS A 142 -9.17 4.88 -14.48
CA CYS A 142 -9.36 5.17 -15.90
C CYS A 142 -8.98 6.59 -16.36
N ARG A 143 -8.84 7.57 -15.44
CA ARG A 143 -8.30 8.92 -15.74
C ARG A 143 -6.80 9.03 -15.47
N HIS A 144 -6.27 8.41 -14.40
CA HIS A 144 -4.84 8.51 -14.06
C HIS A 144 -3.96 7.41 -14.68
N GLY A 145 -4.55 6.42 -15.35
CA GLY A 145 -3.85 5.42 -16.17
C GLY A 145 -3.02 4.39 -15.40
N VAL A 146 -3.28 4.21 -14.10
CA VAL A 146 -2.62 3.22 -13.23
C VAL A 146 -3.67 2.19 -12.85
N HIS A 147 -3.54 0.96 -13.36
CA HIS A 147 -4.59 -0.07 -13.32
C HIS A 147 -4.24 -1.31 -12.49
N ASN A 148 -2.94 -1.54 -12.23
CA ASN A 148 -2.43 -2.71 -11.52
C ASN A 148 -1.21 -2.35 -10.66
N ASN A 149 -0.91 -3.18 -9.66
CA ASN A 149 0.37 -3.11 -8.93
C ASN A 149 1.52 -3.48 -9.89
N GLY A 150 2.69 -2.85 -9.75
CA GLY A 150 3.92 -3.32 -10.40
C GLY A 150 4.08 -3.12 -11.92
N ASN A 151 3.00 -2.86 -12.66
CA ASN A 151 3.03 -2.66 -14.12
C ASN A 151 2.94 -1.19 -14.54
N TYR A 152 2.69 -0.29 -13.58
CA TYR A 152 2.33 1.11 -13.79
C TYR A 152 3.09 2.03 -12.83
N SER A 153 3.18 3.32 -13.16
CA SER A 153 3.68 4.38 -12.28
C SER A 153 2.82 5.62 -12.50
N LEU A 154 2.50 6.38 -11.45
CA LEU A 154 1.66 7.57 -11.54
C LEU A 154 2.33 8.62 -12.44
N PRO A 155 1.69 9.08 -13.54
CA PRO A 155 2.28 10.09 -14.40
C PRO A 155 2.36 11.48 -13.72
N PRO A 156 3.49 12.21 -13.85
CA PRO A 156 3.75 13.46 -13.12
C PRO A 156 2.87 14.65 -13.51
N GLU A 157 2.05 14.53 -14.57
CA GLU A 157 0.99 15.49 -14.88
C GLU A 157 -0.20 15.44 -13.91
N PHE A 158 -0.37 14.35 -13.14
CA PHE A 158 -1.47 14.20 -12.18
C PHE A 158 -1.07 14.70 -10.79
N ILE A 159 -1.35 15.99 -10.55
CA ILE A 159 -1.01 16.71 -9.31
C ILE A 159 -1.62 16.04 -8.07
N THR A 160 -0.77 15.67 -7.10
CA THR A 160 -1.20 15.01 -5.87
C THR A 160 -1.66 15.97 -4.76
N LEU A 161 -2.35 15.43 -3.75
CA LEU A 161 -2.63 16.11 -2.49
C LEU A 161 -1.34 16.56 -1.78
N ALA A 162 -0.24 15.80 -1.89
CA ALA A 162 1.03 16.20 -1.30
C ALA A 162 1.60 17.45 -1.99
N GLU A 163 1.54 17.52 -3.32
CA GLU A 163 1.97 18.68 -4.11
C GLU A 163 1.14 19.92 -3.73
N LEU A 164 -0.19 19.79 -3.70
CA LEU A 164 -1.09 20.88 -3.30
C LEU A 164 -0.81 21.38 -1.89
N LEU A 165 -0.51 20.50 -0.93
CA LEU A 165 -0.21 20.93 0.44
C LEU A 165 1.20 21.53 0.54
N LYS A 166 2.20 20.98 -0.15
CA LYS A 166 3.56 21.54 -0.21
C LYS A 166 3.58 22.98 -0.76
N GLU A 167 2.90 23.24 -1.87
CA GLU A 167 2.69 24.58 -2.43
C GLU A 167 2.14 25.61 -1.42
N ARG A 168 1.41 25.14 -0.41
CA ARG A 168 0.71 25.96 0.59
C ARG A 168 1.48 26.05 1.92
N GLY A 169 2.74 25.62 1.94
CA GLY A 169 3.63 25.71 3.10
C GLY A 169 3.36 24.66 4.19
N PHE A 170 2.84 23.49 3.80
CA PHE A 170 2.94 22.30 4.65
C PHE A 170 4.28 21.62 4.39
N GLY A 171 4.99 21.21 5.45
CA GLY A 171 6.06 20.21 5.32
C GLY A 171 5.47 18.84 5.02
N THR A 172 5.99 18.11 4.02
CA THR A 172 5.33 16.90 3.51
C THR A 172 6.15 15.63 3.71
N ALA A 173 5.56 14.61 4.34
CA ALA A 173 6.23 13.33 4.60
C ALA A 173 5.34 12.11 4.35
N ALA A 174 5.93 11.02 3.87
CA ALA A 174 5.31 9.71 3.74
C ALA A 174 6.17 8.64 4.45
N PHE A 175 5.51 7.74 5.16
CA PHE A 175 6.10 6.58 5.82
C PHE A 175 5.34 5.36 5.33
N VAL A 176 5.94 4.61 4.42
CA VAL A 176 5.26 3.52 3.72
C VAL A 176 5.76 2.15 4.14
N ALA A 177 4.91 1.15 3.91
CA ALA A 177 5.00 -0.18 4.52
C ALA A 177 5.13 -1.36 3.55
N SER A 178 4.88 -1.16 2.26
CA SER A 178 5.00 -2.21 1.24
C SER A 178 5.63 -1.68 -0.04
N PHE A 179 6.39 -2.52 -0.75
CA PHE A 179 6.99 -2.15 -2.03
C PHE A 179 5.96 -1.65 -3.04
N SER A 180 4.70 -2.14 -3.01
CA SER A 180 3.59 -1.68 -3.87
C SER A 180 3.41 -0.15 -3.89
N VAL A 181 3.88 0.57 -2.86
CA VAL A 181 3.86 2.03 -2.78
C VAL A 181 5.27 2.67 -2.70
N ASP A 182 6.30 2.02 -3.24
CA ASP A 182 7.65 2.58 -3.38
C ASP A 182 7.67 3.82 -4.29
N SER A 183 8.59 4.74 -4.01
CA SER A 183 8.76 6.01 -4.74
C SER A 183 8.90 5.88 -6.27
N ARG A 184 9.37 4.74 -6.79
CA ARG A 184 9.43 4.44 -8.25
C ARG A 184 8.06 4.48 -8.96
N PHE A 185 6.97 4.29 -8.21
CA PHE A 185 5.62 4.28 -8.74
C PHE A 185 4.94 5.66 -8.76
N GLY A 186 5.72 6.75 -8.62
CA GLY A 186 5.26 8.13 -8.77
C GLY A 186 4.56 8.70 -7.52
N LEU A 187 4.10 7.86 -6.58
CA LEU A 187 3.43 8.29 -5.35
C LEU A 187 4.27 9.22 -4.45
N ALA A 188 5.59 9.30 -4.66
CA ALA A 188 6.47 10.27 -4.00
C ALA A 188 6.29 11.73 -4.45
N GLN A 189 5.53 11.98 -5.53
CA GLN A 189 5.15 13.32 -5.99
C GLN A 189 4.64 14.20 -4.86
N GLY A 190 5.34 15.31 -4.60
CA GLY A 190 4.96 16.31 -3.60
C GLY A 190 5.45 16.05 -2.18
N PHE A 191 6.06 14.91 -1.88
CA PHE A 191 6.67 14.65 -0.58
C PHE A 191 8.10 15.25 -0.48
N GLU A 192 8.50 15.69 0.72
CA GLU A 192 9.86 16.14 1.05
C GLU A 192 10.66 15.06 1.79
N THR A 193 9.95 14.19 2.50
CA THR A 193 10.47 12.94 3.07
C THR A 193 9.61 11.79 2.52
N TYR A 194 10.22 10.83 1.83
CA TYR A 194 9.55 9.59 1.44
C TYR A 194 10.36 8.42 2.00
N ASP A 195 9.84 7.77 3.04
CA ASP A 195 10.52 6.70 3.76
C ASP A 195 9.95 5.34 3.35
N ASP A 196 10.56 4.76 2.32
CA ASP A 196 10.24 3.45 1.74
C ASP A 196 11.34 2.39 2.03
N PHE A 197 12.08 2.54 3.13
CA PHE A 197 13.15 1.62 3.56
C PHE A 197 12.61 0.41 4.34
N PHE A 198 12.05 -0.56 3.64
CA PHE A 198 11.30 -1.67 4.25
C PHE A 198 12.11 -2.51 5.26
N GLU A 199 13.23 -3.10 4.83
CA GLU A 199 14.10 -3.92 5.69
C GLU A 199 15.46 -3.26 6.03
N PRO A 200 15.86 -3.20 7.31
CA PRO A 200 17.20 -2.75 7.69
C PRO A 200 18.30 -3.72 7.24
N GLY A 201 19.17 -3.28 6.32
CA GLY A 201 20.39 -3.99 5.93
C GLY A 201 20.28 -4.88 4.69
N GLN A 202 19.18 -4.82 3.93
CA GLN A 202 19.14 -5.39 2.58
C GLN A 202 19.69 -4.42 1.54
N ALA A 203 20.49 -4.96 0.61
CA ALA A 203 21.15 -4.23 -0.49
C ALA A 203 20.21 -3.81 -1.64
N SER A 204 19.03 -4.42 -1.71
CA SER A 204 17.96 -4.12 -2.65
C SER A 204 16.62 -4.46 -2.02
N LYS A 205 15.53 -3.91 -2.55
CA LYS A 205 14.17 -4.18 -2.07
C LYS A 205 13.60 -5.34 -2.88
N THR A 206 13.22 -6.43 -2.22
CA THR A 206 12.57 -7.58 -2.89
C THR A 206 11.08 -7.29 -3.18
N TYR A 207 10.43 -8.12 -3.99
CA TYR A 207 8.99 -8.01 -4.26
C TYR A 207 8.13 -8.12 -2.97
N ASN A 208 8.54 -8.96 -2.02
CA ASN A 208 7.89 -9.09 -0.71
C ASN A 208 8.52 -8.15 0.35
N ALA A 209 9.13 -7.03 -0.06
CA ALA A 209 9.71 -6.10 0.89
C ALA A 209 8.60 -5.30 1.60
N GLU A 210 8.34 -5.72 2.83
CA GLU A 210 7.34 -5.19 3.75
C GLU A 210 7.99 -4.58 5.00
N ARG A 211 7.23 -3.76 5.71
CA ARG A 211 7.61 -3.15 6.99
C ARG A 211 6.42 -3.21 7.94
N PRO A 212 6.48 -4.01 9.02
CA PRO A 212 5.39 -4.11 9.98
C PRO A 212 5.13 -2.78 10.69
N ALA A 213 3.91 -2.59 11.18
CA ALA A 213 3.40 -1.33 11.71
C ALA A 213 4.27 -0.67 12.81
N ASN A 214 5.05 -1.44 13.57
CA ASN A 214 6.02 -0.88 14.52
C ASN A 214 7.15 -0.10 13.81
N GLY A 215 7.68 -0.61 12.69
CA GLY A 215 8.74 0.04 11.92
C GLY A 215 8.24 1.32 11.26
N VAL A 216 6.99 1.32 10.79
CA VAL A 216 6.32 2.52 10.24
C VAL A 216 6.18 3.59 11.33
N TYR A 217 5.66 3.21 12.51
CA TYR A 217 5.52 4.11 13.65
C TYR A 217 6.88 4.65 14.14
N GLU A 218 7.92 3.81 14.16
CA GLU A 218 9.28 4.23 14.49
C GLU A 218 9.85 5.25 13.49
N ALA A 219 9.60 5.08 12.19
CA ALA A 219 10.01 6.03 11.16
C ALA A 219 9.27 7.37 11.31
N PHE A 220 7.92 7.32 11.40
CA PHE A 220 7.08 8.49 11.61
C PHE A 220 7.44 9.26 12.89
N SER A 221 7.70 8.56 14.00
CA SER A 221 7.99 9.19 15.30
C SER A 221 9.31 9.96 15.32
N ARG A 222 10.38 9.41 14.72
CA ARG A 222 11.68 10.07 14.55
C ARG A 222 11.63 11.32 13.65
N TRP A 223 10.61 11.41 12.80
CA TRP A 223 10.35 12.59 11.97
C TRP A 223 9.45 13.59 12.69
N LEU A 224 8.36 13.14 13.33
CA LEU A 224 7.43 14.00 14.05
C LEU A 224 8.11 14.76 15.20
N GLU A 225 9.04 14.13 15.93
CA GLU A 225 9.88 14.77 16.96
C GLU A 225 10.54 16.08 16.48
N LYS A 226 10.87 16.17 15.20
CA LYS A 226 11.56 17.32 14.59
C LYS A 226 10.61 18.30 13.91
N ASN A 227 9.37 17.89 13.64
CA ASN A 227 8.43 18.61 12.76
C ASN A 227 7.09 18.99 13.40
N TYR A 228 6.77 18.49 14.61
CA TYR A 228 5.46 18.71 15.27
C TYR A 228 5.06 20.18 15.47
N ALA A 229 6.04 21.08 15.57
CA ALA A 229 5.84 22.53 15.72
C ALA A 229 5.48 23.23 14.40
N SER A 230 5.91 22.67 13.26
CA SER A 230 5.56 23.14 11.92
C SER A 230 4.19 22.61 11.48
N ARG A 231 3.61 23.21 10.44
CA ARG A 231 2.39 22.70 9.83
C ARG A 231 2.74 21.58 8.84
N PHE A 232 2.16 20.39 8.99
CA PHE A 232 2.55 19.22 8.18
C PHE A 232 1.40 18.50 7.47
N PHE A 233 1.72 17.87 6.35
CA PHE A 233 0.98 16.75 5.79
C PHE A 233 1.82 15.49 5.94
N ALA A 234 1.31 14.51 6.68
CA ALA A 234 1.93 13.21 6.83
C ALA A 234 1.03 12.12 6.23
N TRP A 235 1.61 11.20 5.48
CA TRP A 235 1.00 9.93 5.10
C TRP A 235 1.70 8.80 5.86
N VAL A 236 0.92 7.98 6.55
CA VAL A 236 1.36 6.80 7.30
C VAL A 236 0.59 5.60 6.76
N HIS A 237 1.24 4.77 5.97
CA HIS A 237 0.65 3.52 5.46
C HIS A 237 1.05 2.38 6.38
N PHE A 238 0.10 1.55 6.81
CA PHE A 238 0.34 0.30 7.52
C PHE A 238 0.01 -0.88 6.61
N PHE A 239 0.92 -1.86 6.55
CA PHE A 239 0.80 -3.07 5.72
C PHE A 239 0.05 -4.21 6.43
N ASP A 240 0.15 -4.31 7.74
CA ASP A 240 -0.65 -5.27 8.52
C ASP A 240 -2.13 -4.87 8.46
N PRO A 241 -3.10 -5.72 8.06
CA PRO A 241 -2.97 -7.11 7.61
C PRO A 241 -2.65 -7.27 6.12
N HIS A 242 -1.92 -8.33 5.77
CA HIS A 242 -1.75 -8.75 4.37
C HIS A 242 -1.46 -10.24 4.29
N PHE A 243 -2.02 -10.93 3.28
CA PHE A 243 -1.72 -12.35 3.08
C PHE A 243 -0.25 -12.54 2.65
N PRO A 244 0.56 -13.42 3.30
CA PRO A 244 0.17 -14.44 4.25
C PRO A 244 0.37 -14.07 5.73
N TYR A 245 -0.74 -13.99 6.46
CA TYR A 245 -0.80 -13.46 7.82
C TYR A 245 0.18 -14.13 8.79
N ASN A 246 1.10 -13.33 9.33
CA ASN A 246 2.15 -13.69 10.28
C ASN A 246 2.18 -12.72 11.49
N PRO A 247 1.06 -12.54 12.22
CA PRO A 247 0.96 -11.57 13.30
C PRO A 247 2.02 -11.83 14.40
N PRO A 248 2.64 -10.78 14.98
CA PRO A 248 3.70 -10.97 15.98
C PRO A 248 3.29 -11.84 17.18
N PRO A 249 4.24 -12.52 17.87
CA PRO A 249 3.92 -13.65 18.76
C PRO A 249 2.94 -13.39 19.91
N GLU A 250 2.68 -12.14 20.31
CA GLU A 250 1.57 -11.78 21.20
C GLU A 250 0.20 -12.02 20.54
N PHE A 251 0.03 -11.51 19.32
CA PHE A 251 -1.20 -11.54 18.55
C PHE A 251 -1.46 -12.92 17.97
N ALA A 252 -0.45 -13.60 17.41
CA ALA A 252 -0.59 -15.00 16.98
C ALA A 252 -1.10 -15.93 18.09
N ARG A 253 -0.66 -15.74 19.34
CA ARG A 253 -1.17 -16.51 20.50
C ARG A 253 -2.59 -16.16 20.90
N LYS A 254 -3.08 -14.96 20.58
CA LYS A 254 -4.45 -14.50 20.89
C LYS A 254 -5.46 -14.83 19.78
N PHE A 255 -5.02 -14.82 18.53
CA PHE A 255 -5.85 -14.99 17.32
C PHE A 255 -5.45 -16.24 16.53
N GLN A 256 -5.24 -17.37 17.23
CA GLN A 256 -4.71 -18.62 16.65
C GLN A 256 -5.58 -19.21 15.53
N SER A 257 -6.88 -18.91 15.51
CA SER A 257 -7.82 -19.33 14.47
C SER A 257 -8.01 -18.33 13.34
N ASP A 258 -7.66 -17.05 13.56
CA ASP A 258 -8.01 -15.91 12.73
C ASP A 258 -6.82 -14.92 12.63
N PRO A 259 -5.67 -15.33 12.05
CA PRO A 259 -4.45 -14.54 12.12
C PRO A 259 -4.56 -13.15 11.46
N TYR A 260 -5.45 -12.98 10.46
CA TYR A 260 -5.84 -11.67 9.92
C TYR A 260 -6.33 -10.71 11.01
N ASP A 261 -7.23 -11.14 11.89
CA ASP A 261 -7.72 -10.32 13.02
C ASP A 261 -6.60 -10.02 14.03
N GLY A 262 -5.58 -10.89 14.09
CA GLY A 262 -4.34 -10.67 14.84
C GLY A 262 -3.47 -9.55 14.28
N GLU A 263 -3.36 -9.45 12.95
CA GLU A 263 -2.63 -8.36 12.28
C GLU A 263 -3.41 -7.05 12.33
N VAL A 264 -4.72 -7.07 12.08
CA VAL A 264 -5.62 -5.91 12.26
C VAL A 264 -5.48 -5.33 13.67
N ALA A 265 -5.40 -6.17 14.70
CA ALA A 265 -5.22 -5.73 16.08
C ALA A 265 -3.79 -5.26 16.40
N PHE A 266 -2.78 -5.75 15.67
CA PHE A 266 -1.39 -5.27 15.76
C PHE A 266 -1.23 -3.90 15.09
N MET A 267 -1.85 -3.68 13.93
CA MET A 267 -1.99 -2.36 13.30
C MET A 267 -2.73 -1.38 14.21
N ASP A 268 -3.90 -1.76 14.75
CA ASP A 268 -4.72 -0.90 15.61
C ASP A 268 -3.93 -0.33 16.80
N ARG A 269 -3.04 -1.15 17.40
CA ARG A 269 -2.10 -0.69 18.42
C ARG A 269 -1.23 0.48 17.94
N TYR A 270 -0.72 0.44 16.71
CA TYR A 270 0.14 1.50 16.17
C TYR A 270 -0.63 2.69 15.61
N VAL A 271 -1.86 2.52 15.13
CA VAL A 271 -2.82 3.63 14.96
C VAL A 271 -3.00 4.36 16.29
N GLY A 272 -3.18 3.61 17.38
CA GLY A 272 -3.20 4.13 18.75
C GLY A 272 -1.94 4.90 19.14
N ARG A 273 -0.75 4.33 18.90
CA ARG A 273 0.54 4.98 19.19
C ARG A 273 0.77 6.25 18.38
N VAL A 274 0.38 6.29 17.10
CA VAL A 274 0.44 7.51 16.27
C VAL A 274 -0.41 8.62 16.91
N VAL A 275 -1.63 8.30 17.35
CA VAL A 275 -2.54 9.25 18.00
C VAL A 275 -2.06 9.68 19.39
N GLU A 276 -1.51 8.75 20.19
CA GLU A 276 -0.84 9.04 21.46
C GLU A 276 0.33 10.01 21.26
N LEU A 277 1.13 9.83 20.21
CA LEU A 277 2.27 10.68 19.89
C LEU A 277 1.86 12.10 19.48
N LEU A 278 0.75 12.25 18.72
CA LEU A 278 0.14 13.56 18.45
C LEU A 278 -0.34 14.26 19.73
N LYS A 279 -0.87 13.50 20.69
CA LYS A 279 -1.30 14.00 22.01
C LYS A 279 -0.07 14.43 22.83
N ILE A 280 1.02 13.65 22.83
CA ILE A 280 2.29 13.96 23.52
C ILE A 280 2.94 15.25 22.99
N TYR A 281 3.05 15.43 21.68
CA TYR A 281 3.62 16.64 21.07
C TYR A 281 2.66 17.84 21.00
N GLY A 282 1.48 17.76 21.62
CA GLY A 282 0.52 18.86 21.68
C GLY A 282 0.03 19.34 20.30
N CYS A 283 -0.07 18.43 19.32
CA CYS A 283 -0.52 18.72 17.96
C CYS A 283 -1.83 18.02 17.56
N TYR A 284 -2.32 17.07 18.36
CA TYR A 284 -3.61 16.38 18.15
C TYR A 284 -4.78 17.35 17.89
N ASP A 285 -5.01 18.33 18.75
CA ASP A 285 -6.14 19.27 18.65
C ASP A 285 -6.08 20.22 17.43
N ARG A 286 -4.97 20.21 16.68
CA ARG A 286 -4.81 20.92 15.40
C ARG A 286 -4.63 19.98 14.20
N THR A 287 -4.83 18.66 14.33
CA THR A 287 -4.61 17.70 13.24
C THR A 287 -5.93 17.17 12.70
N LEU A 288 -6.14 17.30 11.38
CA LEU A 288 -7.15 16.56 10.63
C LEU A 288 -6.61 15.15 10.36
N ILE A 289 -7.15 14.15 11.07
CA ILE A 289 -6.79 12.74 10.93
C ILE A 289 -7.81 12.05 10.02
N ILE A 290 -7.31 11.39 8.99
CA ILE A 290 -8.08 10.71 7.95
C ILE A 290 -7.58 9.27 7.96
N ILE A 291 -8.48 8.30 8.13
CA ILE A 291 -8.14 6.89 8.20
C ILE A 291 -8.95 6.18 7.14
N ALA A 292 -8.28 5.49 6.22
CA ALA A 292 -8.93 4.74 5.13
C ALA A 292 -8.27 3.38 4.93
N GLY A 293 -9.07 2.33 4.74
CA GLY A 293 -8.57 1.16 4.01
C GLY A 293 -8.44 1.53 2.54
N ASP A 294 -7.40 1.07 1.86
CA ASP A 294 -7.21 1.33 0.44
C ASP A 294 -7.89 0.27 -0.43
N HIS A 295 -7.96 -0.98 0.03
CA HIS A 295 -8.91 -2.01 -0.40
C HIS A 295 -9.21 -3.00 0.73
N GLY A 296 -10.05 -3.99 0.46
CA GLY A 296 -10.30 -5.12 1.35
C GLY A 296 -9.63 -6.42 0.86
N GLU A 297 -10.11 -7.56 1.35
CA GLU A 297 -9.54 -8.88 1.07
C GLU A 297 -10.60 -10.00 1.13
N ALA A 298 -10.42 -11.06 0.33
CA ALA A 298 -11.22 -12.27 0.36
C ALA A 298 -10.48 -13.43 1.05
N PHE A 299 -11.22 -14.23 1.82
CA PHE A 299 -10.74 -15.37 2.61
C PHE A 299 -11.20 -16.73 2.04
N GLY A 300 -11.43 -16.79 0.73
CA GLY A 300 -12.09 -17.89 0.02
C GLY A 300 -13.55 -17.57 -0.37
N GLU A 301 -14.10 -16.42 0.02
CA GLU A 301 -15.40 -15.97 -0.50
C GLU A 301 -15.34 -15.85 -2.03
N LYS A 302 -16.32 -16.43 -2.72
CA LYS A 302 -16.37 -16.48 -4.20
C LYS A 302 -15.12 -17.13 -4.84
N VAL A 303 -14.38 -17.95 -4.09
CA VAL A 303 -13.10 -18.64 -4.44
C VAL A 303 -11.85 -17.76 -4.37
N GLU A 304 -11.97 -16.43 -4.30
CA GLU A 304 -10.83 -15.54 -4.17
C GLU A 304 -10.18 -15.65 -2.77
N GLN A 305 -8.86 -15.72 -2.73
CA GLN A 305 -8.03 -15.64 -1.53
C GLN A 305 -6.99 -14.54 -1.80
N GLY A 306 -6.81 -13.62 -0.86
CA GLY A 306 -6.17 -12.35 -1.17
C GLY A 306 -7.16 -11.43 -1.90
N HIS A 307 -6.66 -10.62 -2.81
CA HIS A 307 -7.40 -9.54 -3.46
C HIS A 307 -6.98 -9.39 -4.94
N GLY A 308 -7.53 -8.37 -5.61
CA GLY A 308 -7.19 -8.03 -6.98
C GLY A 308 -8.11 -8.60 -8.07
N LEU A 309 -8.65 -9.81 -7.93
CA LEU A 309 -9.31 -10.51 -9.04
C LEU A 309 -10.76 -10.08 -9.27
N PHE A 310 -11.59 -9.98 -8.22
CA PHE A 310 -13.02 -9.66 -8.36
C PHE A 310 -13.47 -8.33 -7.75
N LEU A 311 -14.61 -7.83 -8.23
CA LEU A 311 -15.23 -6.57 -7.79
C LEU A 311 -16.36 -6.77 -6.77
N TYR A 312 -16.14 -7.61 -5.76
CA TYR A 312 -17.13 -7.89 -4.70
C TYR A 312 -16.94 -7.00 -3.46
N GLU A 313 -17.96 -6.93 -2.61
CA GLU A 313 -18.00 -6.05 -1.42
C GLU A 313 -16.85 -6.28 -0.43
N MET A 314 -16.38 -7.53 -0.26
CA MET A 314 -15.29 -7.81 0.68
C MET A 314 -13.95 -7.18 0.28
N SER A 315 -13.70 -7.03 -1.02
CA SER A 315 -12.47 -6.44 -1.56
C SER A 315 -12.59 -4.94 -1.82
N LEU A 316 -13.82 -4.39 -1.82
CA LEU A 316 -14.09 -3.00 -2.22
C LEU A 316 -14.61 -2.09 -1.09
N ARG A 317 -15.35 -2.63 -0.10
CA ARG A 317 -15.98 -1.80 0.95
C ARG A 317 -15.06 -1.63 2.15
N VAL A 318 -14.29 -0.54 2.10
CA VAL A 318 -13.22 -0.19 3.03
C VAL A 318 -13.70 0.60 4.26
N PRO A 319 -12.97 0.57 5.39
CA PRO A 319 -13.20 1.49 6.49
C PRO A 319 -12.79 2.91 6.09
N PHE A 320 -13.50 3.91 6.61
CA PHE A 320 -13.20 5.31 6.38
C PHE A 320 -13.70 6.16 7.57
N ILE A 321 -12.77 6.78 8.28
CA ILE A 321 -13.00 7.61 9.47
C ILE A 321 -12.30 8.96 9.28
N VAL A 322 -12.96 10.05 9.69
CA VAL A 322 -12.39 11.41 9.70
C VAL A 322 -12.58 12.02 11.08
N VAL A 323 -11.49 12.47 11.69
CA VAL A 323 -11.44 13.16 12.99
C VAL A 323 -10.70 14.48 12.80
N GLY A 324 -11.17 15.59 13.39
CA GLY A 324 -10.46 16.87 13.21
C GLY A 324 -11.07 18.08 13.91
N PRO A 325 -10.37 19.23 13.88
CA PRO A 325 -10.68 20.36 14.75
C PRO A 325 -12.06 20.97 14.44
N GLY A 326 -12.97 20.93 15.42
CA GLY A 326 -14.33 21.46 15.28
C GLY A 326 -15.29 20.62 14.44
N LEU A 327 -14.86 19.49 13.87
CA LEU A 327 -15.75 18.50 13.27
C LEU A 327 -16.66 17.85 14.34
N PRO A 328 -17.85 17.35 13.95
CA PRO A 328 -18.70 16.58 14.87
C PRO A 328 -18.08 15.23 15.24
N SER A 329 -18.33 14.80 16.48
CA SER A 329 -17.94 13.50 17.02
C SER A 329 -19.12 12.52 17.03
N GLY A 330 -18.83 11.21 16.97
CA GLY A 330 -19.81 10.13 17.08
C GLY A 330 -20.78 10.00 15.90
N GLN A 331 -20.45 10.57 14.74
CA GLN A 331 -21.31 10.46 13.56
C GLN A 331 -21.08 9.14 12.80
N VAL A 332 -22.17 8.52 12.36
CA VAL A 332 -22.15 7.40 11.40
C VAL A 332 -22.91 7.85 10.16
N ILE A 333 -22.23 7.91 9.02
CA ILE A 333 -22.79 8.36 7.75
C ILE A 333 -22.97 7.17 6.82
N SER A 334 -24.22 6.86 6.48
CA SER A 334 -24.60 5.77 5.56
C SER A 334 -24.65 6.18 4.08
N HIS A 335 -24.35 7.45 3.77
CA HIS A 335 -24.17 7.92 2.40
C HIS A 335 -23.00 7.17 1.74
N PRO A 336 -23.15 6.63 0.52
CA PRO A 336 -22.04 6.05 -0.22
C PRO A 336 -20.98 7.12 -0.53
N VAL A 337 -19.72 6.84 -0.23
CA VAL A 337 -18.56 7.71 -0.49
C VAL A 337 -17.40 6.91 -1.07
N ARG A 338 -16.40 7.60 -1.63
CA ARG A 338 -15.34 7.01 -2.45
C ARG A 338 -13.97 7.47 -1.94
N LEU A 339 -12.92 6.69 -2.15
CA LEU A 339 -11.58 7.10 -1.72
C LEU A 339 -11.07 8.33 -2.50
N ILE A 340 -11.44 8.47 -3.78
CA ILE A 340 -11.23 9.70 -4.56
C ILE A 340 -11.85 10.97 -3.93
N ASP A 341 -12.82 10.85 -3.02
CA ASP A 341 -13.42 12.00 -2.33
C ASP A 341 -12.48 12.62 -1.27
N ILE A 342 -11.36 11.97 -0.92
CA ILE A 342 -10.41 12.45 0.10
C ILE A 342 -9.75 13.78 -0.28
N LEU A 343 -9.07 13.88 -1.43
CA LEU A 343 -8.41 15.12 -1.87
C LEU A 343 -9.35 16.35 -1.88
N PRO A 344 -10.53 16.33 -2.54
CA PRO A 344 -11.45 17.46 -2.52
C PRO A 344 -12.03 17.74 -1.14
N THR A 345 -12.17 16.74 -0.26
CA THR A 345 -12.57 16.95 1.13
C THR A 345 -11.51 17.69 1.93
N VAL A 346 -10.23 17.29 1.83
CA VAL A 346 -9.11 17.95 2.53
C VAL A 346 -8.93 19.39 2.05
N THR A 347 -8.96 19.61 0.74
CA THR A 347 -8.76 20.93 0.17
C THR A 347 -9.90 21.89 0.52
N ASP A 348 -11.17 21.48 0.41
CA ASP A 348 -12.31 22.29 0.87
C ASP A 348 -12.27 22.50 2.39
N LEU A 349 -11.99 21.47 3.21
CA LEU A 349 -11.86 21.62 4.67
C LEU A 349 -10.84 22.70 5.04
N LEU A 350 -9.67 22.71 4.40
CA LEU A 350 -8.62 23.71 4.62
C LEU A 350 -8.95 25.10 4.02
N GLY A 351 -9.96 25.21 3.15
CA GLY A 351 -10.34 26.46 2.47
C GLY A 351 -9.58 26.74 1.17
N ILE A 352 -8.95 25.72 0.58
CA ILE A 352 -8.18 25.79 -0.65
C ILE A 352 -9.14 25.95 -1.84
N LYS A 353 -9.03 27.06 -2.57
CA LYS A 353 -9.94 27.42 -3.69
C LYS A 353 -9.43 27.05 -5.08
N GLN A 354 -8.15 26.69 -5.20
CA GLN A 354 -7.51 26.28 -6.45
C GLN A 354 -7.02 24.84 -6.28
N THR A 355 -7.57 23.95 -7.09
CA THR A 355 -7.33 22.51 -7.15
C THR A 355 -7.43 22.04 -8.61
N PRO A 356 -6.83 20.90 -8.99
CA PRO A 356 -7.07 20.28 -10.29
C PRO A 356 -8.54 19.83 -10.47
N GLU A 357 -8.90 19.46 -11.69
CA GLU A 357 -10.21 18.87 -12.02
C GLU A 357 -10.24 17.37 -11.64
N VAL A 358 -10.82 17.09 -10.48
CA VAL A 358 -10.92 15.75 -9.87
C VAL A 358 -12.30 15.11 -10.04
N ASP A 359 -12.38 13.79 -9.96
CA ASP A 359 -13.65 13.04 -10.00
C ASP A 359 -14.34 12.97 -8.61
N GLY A 360 -13.53 13.14 -7.55
CA GLY A 360 -13.97 13.21 -6.17
C GLY A 360 -14.89 14.40 -5.87
N GLN A 361 -15.66 14.30 -4.79
CA GLN A 361 -16.51 15.38 -4.29
C GLN A 361 -16.20 15.63 -2.81
N SER A 362 -16.13 16.91 -2.41
CA SER A 362 -15.92 17.24 -1.00
C SER A 362 -17.05 16.69 -0.12
N LEU A 363 -16.68 15.87 0.87
CA LEU A 363 -17.56 15.31 1.90
C LEU A 363 -17.81 16.30 3.05
N LYS A 364 -17.22 17.50 3.02
CA LYS A 364 -17.45 18.56 4.01
C LYS A 364 -18.95 18.88 4.25
N PRO A 365 -19.87 18.82 3.27
CA PRO A 365 -21.30 18.97 3.55
C PRO A 365 -21.80 17.84 4.47
N LEU A 366 -21.47 16.58 4.19
CA LEU A 366 -21.84 15.42 5.00
C LEU A 366 -21.24 15.50 6.41
N LEU A 367 -19.93 15.81 6.52
CA LEU A 367 -19.24 16.04 7.80
C LEU A 367 -19.86 17.16 8.64
N LEU A 368 -20.55 18.12 8.00
CA LEU A 368 -21.28 19.22 8.65
C LEU A 368 -22.80 18.95 8.74
N GLY A 369 -23.24 17.70 8.63
CA GLY A 369 -24.63 17.27 8.80
C GLY A 369 -25.58 17.69 7.68
N LYS A 370 -25.07 18.01 6.49
CA LYS A 370 -25.86 18.39 5.30
C LYS A 370 -25.96 17.22 4.32
N ASN A 371 -27.11 17.12 3.64
CA ASN A 371 -27.32 16.10 2.62
C ASN A 371 -26.53 16.40 1.34
N MET A 372 -25.94 15.35 0.75
CA MET A 372 -25.44 15.31 -0.62
C MET A 372 -26.33 14.40 -1.48
N ARG A 373 -26.11 14.38 -2.80
CA ARG A 373 -26.65 13.35 -3.69
C ARG A 373 -25.55 12.30 -3.89
N PRO A 374 -25.84 10.98 -3.83
CA PRO A 374 -24.84 9.96 -4.10
C PRO A 374 -24.25 10.15 -5.50
N ALA A 375 -22.93 10.17 -5.59
CA ALA A 375 -22.21 10.11 -6.85
C ALA A 375 -22.23 8.67 -7.41
N ASP A 376 -21.86 8.52 -8.68
CA ASP A 376 -21.51 7.20 -9.21
C ASP A 376 -20.13 6.79 -8.68
N ILE A 377 -20.01 5.51 -8.32
CA ILE A 377 -18.75 4.88 -7.92
C ILE A 377 -18.30 4.03 -9.09
N TYR A 378 -17.20 4.41 -9.74
CA TYR A 378 -16.53 3.58 -10.73
C TYR A 378 -15.70 2.51 -10.03
N LEU A 379 -15.66 1.31 -10.62
CA LEU A 379 -14.91 0.15 -10.16
C LEU A 379 -14.18 -0.48 -11.34
N GLU A 380 -12.98 -1.01 -11.13
CA GLU A 380 -12.28 -1.82 -12.13
C GLU A 380 -11.31 -2.83 -11.51
N SER A 381 -10.99 -3.87 -12.28
CA SER A 381 -9.75 -4.62 -12.13
C SER A 381 -9.26 -5.16 -13.47
N PHE A 382 -8.00 -4.85 -13.78
CA PHE A 382 -7.25 -5.41 -14.90
C PHE A 382 -6.38 -6.62 -14.51
N PHE A 383 -6.29 -6.95 -13.22
CA PHE A 383 -5.53 -8.09 -12.69
C PHE A 383 -5.86 -9.44 -13.38
N PRO A 384 -7.13 -9.80 -13.69
CA PRO A 384 -7.40 -11.05 -14.40
C PRO A 384 -6.82 -11.07 -15.82
N ARG A 385 -6.76 -9.92 -16.49
CA ARG A 385 -6.18 -9.76 -17.82
C ARG A 385 -4.66 -9.82 -17.77
N GLU A 386 -4.05 -9.09 -16.85
CA GLU A 386 -2.61 -8.91 -16.80
C GLU A 386 -1.87 -10.10 -16.17
N ASN A 387 -2.48 -10.82 -15.23
CA ASN A 387 -1.83 -11.94 -14.54
C ASN A 387 -2.23 -13.32 -15.10
N TYR A 388 -3.42 -13.46 -15.70
CA TYR A 388 -3.97 -14.75 -16.16
C TYR A 388 -4.46 -14.77 -17.62
N GLY A 389 -4.53 -13.64 -18.32
CA GLY A 389 -5.09 -13.56 -19.69
C GLY A 389 -6.61 -13.76 -19.75
N TRP A 390 -7.32 -13.50 -18.65
CA TRP A 390 -8.79 -13.53 -18.58
C TRP A 390 -9.37 -12.12 -18.81
N SER A 391 -10.69 -11.97 -18.89
CA SER A 391 -11.30 -10.65 -19.05
C SER A 391 -11.10 -9.80 -17.80
N GLU A 392 -10.70 -8.55 -18.01
CA GLU A 392 -10.88 -7.46 -17.04
C GLU A 392 -12.35 -7.36 -16.61
N LEU A 393 -12.55 -6.80 -15.42
CA LEU A 393 -13.86 -6.51 -14.85
C LEU A 393 -13.99 -5.00 -14.71
N LEU A 394 -15.08 -4.43 -15.22
CA LEU A 394 -15.38 -3.00 -15.09
C LEU A 394 -16.75 -2.86 -14.43
N GLY A 395 -16.93 -1.93 -13.49
CA GLY A 395 -18.13 -1.88 -12.66
C GLY A 395 -18.58 -0.47 -12.29
N ILE A 396 -19.83 -0.40 -11.82
CA ILE A 396 -20.42 0.84 -11.31
C ILE A 396 -21.38 0.54 -10.15
N ILE A 397 -21.24 1.26 -9.04
CA ILE A 397 -22.28 1.37 -8.00
C ILE A 397 -23.01 2.70 -8.20
N SER A 398 -24.34 2.65 -8.18
CA SER A 398 -25.21 3.83 -8.28
C SER A 398 -26.52 3.57 -7.56
N GLU A 399 -26.90 4.46 -6.64
CA GLU A 399 -28.04 4.25 -5.71
C GLU A 399 -27.83 2.95 -4.90
N ASP A 400 -28.85 2.10 -4.77
CA ASP A 400 -28.76 0.80 -4.08
C ASP A 400 -28.20 -0.33 -4.99
N TRP A 401 -27.72 -0.03 -6.20
CA TRP A 401 -27.42 -1.02 -7.26
C TRP A 401 -25.95 -1.04 -7.69
N LYS A 402 -25.43 -2.24 -7.95
CA LYS A 402 -24.09 -2.51 -8.48
C LYS A 402 -24.20 -3.31 -9.78
N TYR A 403 -23.50 -2.89 -10.83
CA TYR A 403 -23.41 -3.59 -12.11
C TYR A 403 -21.95 -3.87 -12.42
N ILE A 404 -21.65 -5.10 -12.83
CA ILE A 404 -20.33 -5.54 -13.30
C ILE A 404 -20.46 -5.92 -14.77
N GLN A 405 -19.68 -5.25 -15.61
CA GLN A 405 -19.42 -5.62 -16.99
C GLN A 405 -18.26 -6.62 -17.02
N ALA A 406 -18.59 -7.82 -17.48
CA ALA A 406 -17.72 -8.96 -17.72
C ALA A 406 -18.33 -9.77 -18.89
N PRO A 407 -17.64 -10.78 -19.46
CA PRO A 407 -18.22 -11.62 -20.50
C PRO A 407 -19.51 -12.33 -20.07
N ARG A 408 -19.66 -12.60 -18.76
CA ARG A 408 -20.92 -12.92 -18.08
C ARG A 408 -21.28 -11.78 -17.11
N PRO A 409 -22.13 -10.80 -17.52
CA PRO A 409 -22.45 -9.62 -16.72
C PRO A 409 -23.22 -9.92 -15.43
N GLU A 410 -23.13 -8.99 -14.48
CA GLU A 410 -23.66 -9.17 -13.13
C GLU A 410 -24.40 -7.92 -12.63
N LEU A 411 -25.50 -8.11 -11.91
CA LEU A 411 -26.30 -7.03 -11.33
C LEU A 411 -26.74 -7.41 -9.92
N TYR A 412 -26.38 -6.60 -8.93
CA TYR A 412 -26.74 -6.80 -7.53
C TYR A 412 -27.47 -5.58 -6.96
N ASN A 413 -28.33 -5.82 -5.98
CA ASN A 413 -28.92 -4.77 -5.16
C ASN A 413 -28.32 -4.89 -3.75
N LEU A 414 -27.32 -4.08 -3.44
CA LEU A 414 -26.49 -4.20 -2.22
C LEU A 414 -27.29 -4.03 -0.93
N LYS A 415 -28.47 -3.42 -0.99
CA LYS A 415 -29.36 -3.21 0.15
C LYS A 415 -30.22 -4.42 0.50
N THR A 416 -30.50 -5.29 -0.47
CA THR A 416 -31.23 -6.55 -0.25
C THR A 416 -30.33 -7.79 -0.32
N ASP A 417 -29.18 -7.68 -0.98
CA ASP A 417 -28.17 -8.73 -1.12
C ASP A 417 -26.75 -8.13 -0.94
N PRO A 418 -26.38 -7.70 0.28
CA PRO A 418 -25.06 -7.13 0.59
C PRO A 418 -23.91 -8.15 0.53
N GLY A 419 -24.21 -9.43 0.25
CA GLY A 419 -23.23 -10.47 0.01
C GLY A 419 -23.15 -10.93 -1.45
N GLU A 420 -23.88 -10.28 -2.36
CA GLU A 420 -23.82 -10.50 -3.81
C GLU A 420 -24.01 -11.98 -4.22
N ASN A 421 -24.96 -12.65 -3.57
CA ASN A 421 -25.21 -14.08 -3.73
C ASN A 421 -26.25 -14.41 -4.81
N ASN A 422 -27.00 -13.42 -5.27
CA ASN A 422 -28.10 -13.60 -6.23
C ASN A 422 -27.98 -12.58 -7.38
N ASN A 423 -27.27 -12.96 -8.45
CA ASN A 423 -27.13 -12.13 -9.64
C ASN A 423 -28.49 -11.92 -10.33
N LEU A 424 -28.95 -10.66 -10.39
CA LEU A 424 -30.22 -10.23 -10.98
C LEU A 424 -30.09 -9.82 -12.46
N TYR A 425 -28.94 -10.06 -13.10
CA TYR A 425 -28.73 -9.73 -14.51
C TYR A 425 -29.62 -10.61 -15.41
N SER A 426 -30.21 -9.98 -16.42
CA SER A 426 -30.87 -10.63 -17.54
C SER A 426 -30.91 -9.68 -18.73
N ASP A 427 -30.92 -10.22 -19.95
CA ASP A 427 -30.94 -9.38 -21.15
C ASP A 427 -32.25 -8.59 -21.24
N GLY A 428 -32.12 -7.29 -21.53
CA GLY A 428 -33.23 -6.34 -21.47
C GLY A 428 -33.57 -5.82 -20.06
N ASN A 429 -32.82 -6.20 -19.02
CA ASN A 429 -32.97 -5.62 -17.68
C ASN A 429 -32.63 -4.11 -17.72
N ARG A 430 -33.67 -3.28 -17.58
CA ARG A 430 -33.57 -1.81 -17.68
C ARG A 430 -32.59 -1.19 -16.68
N THR A 431 -32.41 -1.79 -15.51
CA THR A 431 -31.44 -1.31 -14.52
C THR A 431 -30.01 -1.58 -14.98
N ALA A 432 -29.74 -2.80 -15.48
CA ALA A 432 -28.43 -3.13 -16.06
C ALA A 432 -28.11 -2.22 -17.26
N SER A 433 -29.05 -2.02 -18.20
CA SER A 433 -28.85 -1.10 -19.34
C SER A 433 -28.60 0.35 -18.88
N ARG A 434 -29.34 0.84 -17.87
CA ARG A 434 -29.14 2.18 -17.30
C ARG A 434 -27.74 2.35 -16.70
N LEU A 435 -27.26 1.35 -15.96
CA LEU A 435 -25.96 1.39 -15.29
C LEU A 435 -24.81 1.23 -16.29
N ARG A 436 -24.92 0.28 -17.23
CA ARG A 436 -23.99 0.12 -18.34
C ARG A 436 -23.76 1.44 -19.10
N SER A 437 -24.83 2.13 -19.51
CA SER A 437 -24.70 3.42 -20.21
C SER A 437 -24.42 4.64 -19.30
N ARG A 438 -24.10 4.41 -18.02
CA ARG A 438 -23.38 5.37 -17.15
C ARG A 438 -21.90 5.00 -17.07
N LEU A 439 -21.57 3.73 -16.88
CA LEU A 439 -20.20 3.18 -16.93
C LEU A 439 -19.50 3.53 -18.26
N GLU A 440 -20.16 3.27 -19.39
CA GLU A 440 -19.69 3.61 -20.74
C GLU A 440 -19.38 5.12 -20.89
N LYS A 441 -20.08 6.00 -20.16
CA LYS A 441 -19.84 7.46 -20.20
C LYS A 441 -18.68 7.90 -19.31
N ILE A 442 -18.52 7.27 -18.13
CA ILE A 442 -17.37 7.51 -17.25
C ILE A 442 -16.09 7.15 -18.02
N ILE A 443 -16.06 5.95 -18.60
CA ILE A 443 -14.93 5.47 -19.42
C ILE A 443 -14.70 6.40 -20.61
N ALA A 444 -15.73 6.74 -21.40
CA ALA A 444 -15.54 7.61 -22.57
C ALA A 444 -15.09 9.05 -22.22
N THR A 445 -15.49 9.57 -21.07
CA THR A 445 -15.00 10.88 -20.57
C THR A 445 -13.53 10.77 -20.20
N ALA A 446 -13.13 9.68 -19.54
CA ALA A 446 -11.75 9.41 -19.20
C ALA A 446 -10.86 9.21 -20.45
N SER A 447 -11.31 8.45 -21.45
CA SER A 447 -10.60 8.28 -22.73
C SER A 447 -10.43 9.57 -23.54
N GLY A 448 -11.25 10.60 -23.27
CA GLY A 448 -11.09 11.95 -23.85
C GLY A 448 -10.20 12.89 -23.04
N LEU A 449 -9.88 12.54 -21.79
CA LEU A 449 -9.02 13.29 -20.87
C LEU A 449 -7.65 12.64 -20.64
N ALA A 450 -7.49 11.37 -21.02
CA ALA A 450 -6.21 10.69 -21.10
C ALA A 450 -5.33 11.36 -22.16
N SER A 451 -4.53 12.34 -21.73
CA SER A 451 -3.21 12.57 -22.33
C SER A 451 -2.54 11.20 -22.43
N ALA A 452 -2.02 10.85 -23.61
CA ALA A 452 -1.51 9.51 -23.90
C ALA A 452 -0.54 9.08 -22.80
N GLY A 453 -1.01 8.22 -21.90
CA GLY A 453 -0.34 7.92 -20.63
C GLY A 453 1.07 7.46 -20.92
N ARG A 454 2.06 8.14 -20.32
CA ARG A 454 3.49 7.97 -20.64
C ARG A 454 3.82 6.48 -20.74
N GLU A 455 3.98 5.98 -21.97
CA GLU A 455 4.39 4.60 -22.17
C GLU A 455 5.73 4.41 -21.49
N MET A 456 5.74 3.58 -20.46
CA MET A 456 6.96 3.29 -19.70
C MET A 456 8.01 2.80 -20.68
N THR A 457 9.16 3.48 -20.71
CA THR A 457 10.26 3.12 -21.60
C THR A 457 10.68 1.67 -21.34
N PRO A 458 11.30 0.99 -22.32
CA PRO A 458 11.75 -0.39 -22.11
C PRO A 458 12.60 -0.56 -20.84
N ALA A 459 13.45 0.41 -20.51
CA ALA A 459 14.25 0.41 -19.28
C ALA A 459 13.41 0.59 -18.00
N GLU A 460 12.35 1.41 -18.01
CA GLU A 460 11.46 1.58 -16.85
C GLU A 460 10.60 0.34 -16.61
N ARG A 461 10.05 -0.29 -17.66
CA ARG A 461 9.37 -1.59 -17.55
C ARG A 461 10.31 -2.68 -17.08
N GLU A 462 11.54 -2.67 -17.57
CA GLU A 462 12.56 -3.64 -17.16
C GLU A 462 12.90 -3.52 -15.68
N ARG A 463 13.06 -2.29 -15.17
CA ARG A 463 13.31 -2.04 -13.74
C ARG A 463 12.19 -2.58 -12.86
N LEU A 464 10.95 -2.55 -13.33
CA LEU A 464 9.85 -3.17 -12.58
C LEU A 464 9.91 -4.71 -12.66
N ARG A 465 10.33 -5.30 -13.79
CA ARG A 465 10.58 -6.75 -13.88
C ARG A 465 11.67 -7.24 -12.95
N SER A 466 12.85 -6.63 -13.00
CA SER A 466 14.05 -7.12 -12.29
C SER A 466 13.86 -7.21 -10.78
N LEU A 467 13.04 -6.31 -10.23
CA LEU A 467 12.66 -6.27 -8.82
C LEU A 467 11.44 -7.16 -8.48
N GLY A 468 10.92 -7.90 -9.47
CA GLY A 468 10.03 -9.06 -9.30
C GLY A 468 8.59 -8.89 -9.83
N TYR A 469 8.22 -7.76 -10.42
CA TYR A 469 6.80 -7.41 -10.58
C TYR A 469 6.09 -7.93 -11.83
N LEU A 470 6.81 -8.31 -12.88
CA LEU A 470 6.20 -8.77 -14.12
C LEU A 470 5.75 -10.23 -14.05
N GLN A 471 4.61 -10.49 -13.38
CA GLN A 471 3.69 -11.54 -13.79
C GLN A 471 2.97 -11.08 -15.06
N VAL A 472 3.65 -11.14 -16.21
CA VAL A 472 3.10 -10.74 -17.50
C VAL A 472 2.34 -11.91 -18.12
N ALA A 473 1.02 -11.75 -18.26
CA ALA A 473 0.26 -12.44 -19.28
C ALA A 473 0.83 -12.05 -20.66
N GLY A 474 1.00 -13.04 -21.54
CA GLY A 474 1.68 -12.88 -22.83
C GLY A 474 1.07 -11.81 -23.76
N PRO A 475 1.75 -11.51 -24.89
CA PRO A 475 1.40 -10.40 -25.78
C PRO A 475 -0.09 -10.36 -26.13
N GLN A 476 -0.69 -9.15 -26.00
CA GLN A 476 -2.13 -8.93 -26.00
C GLN A 476 -2.89 -9.75 -27.06
N THR A 477 -3.65 -10.74 -26.60
CA THR A 477 -4.40 -11.63 -27.48
C THR A 477 -5.60 -10.89 -28.07
N THR A 478 -5.63 -10.79 -29.40
CA THR A 478 -6.74 -10.14 -30.13
C THR A 478 -7.96 -11.08 -30.20
N GLY A 479 -8.78 -11.08 -29.16
CA GLY A 479 -10.00 -11.89 -29.06
C GLY A 479 -10.86 -11.56 -27.84
N ALA A 480 -11.96 -12.29 -27.68
CA ALA A 480 -12.75 -12.23 -26.45
C ALA A 480 -12.08 -13.11 -25.37
N LEU A 481 -11.62 -12.47 -24.29
CA LEU A 481 -11.00 -13.16 -23.15
C LEU A 481 -12.07 -13.92 -22.34
N PRO A 482 -11.73 -15.06 -21.69
CA PRO A 482 -12.67 -15.81 -20.87
C PRO A 482 -13.10 -15.03 -19.63
N ASP A 483 -14.31 -15.26 -19.12
CA ASP A 483 -14.71 -14.70 -17.83
C ASP A 483 -13.91 -15.37 -16.69
N PRO A 484 -13.35 -14.63 -15.71
CA PRO A 484 -12.75 -15.21 -14.51
C PRO A 484 -13.68 -16.19 -13.77
N LYS A 485 -15.00 -15.97 -13.83
CA LYS A 485 -16.03 -16.87 -13.26
C LYS A 485 -16.15 -18.22 -13.98
N ASP A 486 -15.60 -18.33 -15.19
CA ASP A 486 -15.47 -19.58 -15.97
C ASP A 486 -14.07 -20.20 -15.81
N ARG A 487 -13.28 -19.75 -14.82
CA ARG A 487 -11.91 -20.20 -14.53
C ARG A 487 -11.64 -20.51 -13.05
N LEU A 488 -12.69 -20.67 -12.24
CA LEU A 488 -12.58 -20.89 -10.79
C LEU A 488 -11.76 -22.13 -10.39
N ASP A 489 -11.77 -23.20 -11.19
CA ASP A 489 -10.96 -24.40 -10.92
C ASP A 489 -9.46 -24.19 -11.24
N GLU A 490 -9.16 -23.38 -12.24
CA GLU A 490 -7.80 -22.96 -12.57
C GLU A 490 -7.26 -21.99 -11.50
N LEU A 491 -8.09 -21.04 -11.06
CA LEU A 491 -7.77 -20.13 -9.95
C LEU A 491 -7.40 -20.92 -8.67
N ARG A 492 -8.20 -21.93 -8.30
CA ARG A 492 -7.92 -22.83 -7.16
C ARG A 492 -6.56 -23.50 -7.31
N ALA A 493 -6.24 -23.99 -8.49
CA ALA A 493 -4.97 -24.68 -8.74
C ALA A 493 -3.76 -23.73 -8.62
N TYR A 494 -3.83 -22.48 -9.10
CA TYR A 494 -2.77 -21.48 -8.86
C TYR A 494 -2.63 -21.12 -7.38
N GLN A 495 -3.75 -20.92 -6.69
CA GLN A 495 -3.77 -20.61 -5.25
C GLN A 495 -3.19 -21.77 -4.42
N GLU A 496 -3.58 -23.01 -4.72
CA GLU A 496 -3.05 -24.20 -4.04
C GLU A 496 -1.55 -24.38 -4.31
N ALA A 497 -1.09 -24.22 -5.55
CA ALA A 497 0.33 -24.27 -5.87
C ALA A 497 1.16 -23.22 -5.10
N GLY A 498 0.67 -21.98 -5.02
CA GLY A 498 1.30 -20.91 -4.23
C GLY A 498 1.27 -21.17 -2.71
N LEU A 499 0.17 -21.72 -2.19
CA LEU A 499 0.05 -22.14 -0.79
C LEU A 499 1.00 -23.28 -0.42
N LEU A 500 1.19 -24.26 -1.32
CA LEU A 500 2.15 -25.35 -1.13
C LEU A 500 3.58 -24.82 -1.12
N GLU A 501 3.93 -23.93 -2.06
CA GLU A 501 5.24 -23.28 -2.11
C GLU A 501 5.55 -22.48 -0.85
N LEU A 502 4.64 -21.61 -0.44
CA LEU A 502 4.77 -20.77 0.75
C LEU A 502 4.99 -21.59 2.03
N ARG A 503 4.36 -22.77 2.13
CA ARG A 503 4.53 -23.72 3.23
C ARG A 503 5.84 -24.53 3.13
N GLY A 504 6.69 -24.26 2.15
CA GLY A 504 7.93 -25.01 1.89
C GLY A 504 7.71 -26.42 1.33
N GLN A 505 6.51 -26.75 0.84
CA GLN A 505 6.15 -28.08 0.34
C GLN A 505 6.49 -28.19 -1.16
N LEU A 506 7.79 -27.99 -1.47
CA LEU A 506 8.28 -27.72 -2.82
C LEU A 506 7.97 -28.85 -3.83
N GLU A 507 8.08 -30.12 -3.42
CA GLU A 507 7.77 -31.27 -4.28
C GLU A 507 6.27 -31.35 -4.65
N ALA A 508 5.39 -30.86 -3.78
CA ALA A 508 3.95 -30.79 -4.03
C ALA A 508 3.59 -29.56 -4.88
N ALA A 509 4.22 -28.41 -4.59
CA ALA A 509 4.09 -27.20 -5.40
C ALA A 509 4.58 -27.43 -6.84
N GLU A 510 5.67 -28.18 -7.05
CA GLU A 510 6.14 -28.58 -8.37
C GLU A 510 5.10 -29.44 -9.12
N GLN A 511 4.48 -30.41 -8.45
CA GLN A 511 3.42 -31.24 -9.06
C GLN A 511 2.18 -30.42 -9.42
N ALA A 512 1.83 -29.41 -8.63
CA ALA A 512 0.72 -28.50 -8.92
C ALA A 512 1.05 -27.57 -10.10
N TYR A 513 2.23 -26.92 -10.11
CA TYR A 513 2.67 -26.08 -11.22
C TYR A 513 2.91 -26.87 -12.52
N ALA A 514 3.29 -28.15 -12.45
CA ALA A 514 3.37 -29.02 -13.61
C ALA A 514 1.98 -29.27 -14.24
N GLN A 515 0.95 -29.51 -13.42
CA GLN A 515 -0.43 -29.65 -13.91
C GLN A 515 -0.94 -28.36 -14.55
N LEU A 516 -0.60 -27.20 -13.99
CA LEU A 516 -0.94 -25.87 -14.54
C LEU A 516 -0.26 -25.59 -15.88
N VAL A 517 0.99 -26.06 -16.08
CA VAL A 517 1.68 -25.99 -17.38
C VAL A 517 0.98 -26.85 -18.43
N GLU A 518 0.57 -28.08 -18.11
CA GLU A 518 -0.15 -28.92 -19.08
C GLU A 518 -1.60 -28.45 -19.34
N SER A 519 -2.25 -27.79 -18.38
CA SER A 519 -3.60 -27.23 -18.58
C SER A 519 -3.59 -25.92 -19.37
N ASN A 520 -2.58 -25.08 -19.18
CA ASN A 520 -2.46 -23.75 -19.80
C ASN A 520 -1.07 -23.51 -20.42
N PRO A 521 -0.69 -24.26 -21.48
CA PRO A 521 0.63 -24.17 -22.10
C PRO A 521 0.92 -22.84 -22.81
N ASN A 522 -0.07 -21.94 -22.94
CA ASN A 522 0.12 -20.60 -23.50
C ASN A 522 0.42 -19.53 -22.44
N LEU A 523 0.40 -19.86 -21.14
CA LEU A 523 0.63 -18.89 -20.06
C LEU A 523 2.08 -18.94 -19.57
N GLU A 524 2.80 -17.84 -19.78
CA GLU A 524 4.23 -17.71 -19.41
C GLU A 524 4.49 -17.96 -17.92
N SER A 525 3.64 -17.43 -17.05
CA SER A 525 3.79 -17.51 -15.59
C SER A 525 3.74 -18.95 -15.06
N SER A 526 3.07 -19.88 -15.74
CA SER A 526 3.07 -21.31 -15.36
C SER A 526 4.46 -21.94 -15.48
N TYR A 527 5.17 -21.69 -16.59
CA TYR A 527 6.55 -22.19 -16.79
C TYR A 527 7.54 -21.51 -15.84
N LEU A 528 7.38 -20.21 -15.63
CA LEU A 528 8.21 -19.44 -14.69
C LEU A 528 8.06 -19.98 -13.27
N ASN A 529 6.83 -20.14 -12.77
CA ASN A 529 6.55 -20.67 -11.43
C ASN A 529 7.08 -22.10 -11.25
N LEU A 530 6.85 -23.00 -12.22
CA LEU A 530 7.40 -24.36 -12.18
C LEU A 530 8.94 -24.36 -12.13
N SER A 531 9.59 -23.60 -13.01
CA SER A 531 11.05 -23.50 -13.05
C SER A 531 11.64 -22.87 -11.78
N ARG A 532 10.90 -21.97 -11.13
CA ARG A 532 11.27 -21.30 -9.88
C ARG A 532 11.23 -22.27 -8.71
N VAL A 533 10.17 -23.08 -8.57
CA VAL A 533 10.07 -24.14 -7.54
C VAL A 533 11.09 -25.26 -7.76
N GLN A 534 11.37 -25.63 -9.03
CA GLN A 534 12.47 -26.53 -9.38
C GLN A 534 13.83 -25.91 -9.03
N GLY A 535 14.01 -24.60 -9.23
CA GLY A 535 15.19 -23.84 -8.83
C GLY A 535 15.42 -23.81 -7.32
N LEU A 536 14.36 -23.64 -6.51
CA LEU A 536 14.43 -23.73 -5.04
C LEU A 536 14.89 -25.11 -4.56
N GLN A 537 14.46 -26.18 -5.23
CA GLN A 537 14.94 -27.56 -5.01
C GLN A 537 16.32 -27.84 -5.62
N LYS A 538 16.98 -26.84 -6.24
CA LYS A 538 18.27 -26.95 -6.94
C LYS A 538 18.27 -27.87 -8.16
N LYS A 539 17.09 -28.20 -8.70
CA LYS A 539 16.86 -29.01 -9.91
C LYS A 539 17.11 -28.20 -11.19
N HIS A 540 18.27 -27.53 -11.28
CA HIS A 540 18.52 -26.50 -12.31
C HIS A 540 18.43 -27.03 -13.75
N LEU A 541 18.78 -28.30 -14.02
CA LEU A 541 18.64 -28.88 -15.36
C LEU A 541 17.16 -29.19 -15.73
N GLU A 542 16.32 -29.51 -14.75
CA GLU A 542 14.88 -29.72 -14.94
C GLU A 542 14.18 -28.38 -15.15
N ALA A 543 14.51 -27.37 -14.35
CA ALA A 543 14.06 -25.98 -14.55
C ALA A 543 14.45 -25.44 -15.94
N ALA A 544 15.65 -25.76 -16.43
CA ALA A 544 16.07 -25.39 -17.79
C ALA A 544 15.27 -26.14 -18.87
N ALA A 545 14.90 -27.40 -18.65
CA ALA A 545 14.04 -28.16 -19.57
C ALA A 545 12.60 -27.60 -19.59
N THR A 546 12.04 -27.25 -18.42
CA THR A 546 10.76 -26.55 -18.28
C THR A 546 10.73 -25.24 -19.09
N LEU A 547 11.77 -24.41 -18.96
CA LEU A 547 11.83 -23.13 -19.67
C LEU A 547 12.05 -23.31 -21.19
N LYS A 548 12.82 -24.33 -21.61
CA LYS A 548 12.95 -24.71 -23.02
C LYS A 548 11.60 -25.18 -23.61
N ARG A 549 10.81 -25.99 -22.89
CA ARG A 549 9.41 -26.32 -23.27
C ARG A 549 8.52 -25.08 -23.40
N GLY A 550 8.66 -24.12 -22.49
CA GLY A 550 7.92 -22.85 -22.58
C GLY A 550 8.23 -22.08 -23.86
N LEU A 551 9.51 -22.06 -24.27
CA LEU A 551 9.97 -21.40 -25.50
C LEU A 551 9.58 -22.13 -26.80
N GLU A 552 9.27 -23.43 -26.74
CA GLU A 552 8.67 -24.16 -27.89
C GLU A 552 7.24 -23.66 -28.20
N VAL A 553 6.51 -23.14 -27.20
CA VAL A 553 5.16 -22.57 -27.35
C VAL A 553 5.19 -21.05 -27.46
N LEU A 554 6.08 -20.39 -26.72
CA LEU A 554 6.21 -18.93 -26.60
C LEU A 554 7.60 -18.43 -27.06
N PRO A 555 8.00 -18.66 -28.33
CA PRO A 555 9.37 -18.40 -28.81
C PRO A 555 9.80 -16.92 -28.84
N GLY A 556 8.86 -16.00 -28.59
CA GLY A 556 9.13 -14.56 -28.47
C GLY A 556 9.35 -14.07 -27.03
N SER A 557 9.34 -14.94 -26.02
CA SER A 557 9.51 -14.54 -24.62
C SER A 557 10.98 -14.29 -24.26
N ASP A 558 11.34 -13.02 -24.08
CA ASP A 558 12.63 -12.63 -23.52
C ASP A 558 12.76 -13.01 -22.03
N HIS A 559 11.63 -13.15 -21.33
CA HIS A 559 11.54 -13.51 -19.91
C HIS A 559 11.86 -14.99 -19.66
N LEU A 560 11.28 -15.90 -20.47
CA LEU A 560 11.65 -17.31 -20.42
C LEU A 560 13.12 -17.51 -20.84
N LEU A 561 13.62 -16.73 -21.80
CA LEU A 561 15.04 -16.74 -22.20
C LEU A 561 15.97 -16.24 -21.09
N SER A 562 15.66 -15.13 -20.42
CA SER A 562 16.51 -14.62 -19.33
C SER A 562 16.46 -15.51 -18.09
N LYS A 563 15.29 -16.07 -17.75
CA LYS A 563 15.17 -17.08 -16.70
C LYS A 563 15.94 -18.35 -17.06
N LEU A 564 15.89 -18.79 -18.32
CA LEU A 564 16.66 -19.92 -18.80
C LEU A 564 18.17 -19.63 -18.69
N ALA A 565 18.61 -18.42 -19.02
CA ALA A 565 19.99 -17.98 -18.88
C ALA A 565 20.48 -18.03 -17.41
N GLN A 566 19.69 -17.53 -16.46
CA GLN A 566 19.99 -17.62 -15.02
C GLN A 566 20.11 -19.08 -14.56
N VAL A 567 19.14 -19.92 -14.91
CA VAL A 567 19.07 -21.31 -14.48
C VAL A 567 20.21 -22.15 -15.09
N LEU A 568 20.58 -21.90 -16.36
CA LEU A 568 21.75 -22.50 -17.00
C LEU A 568 23.07 -22.05 -16.35
N LEU A 569 23.19 -20.78 -15.96
CA LEU A 569 24.35 -20.28 -15.23
C LEU A 569 24.51 -20.99 -13.88
N LEU A 570 23.43 -21.18 -13.12
CA LEU A 570 23.40 -21.97 -11.88
C LEU A 570 23.73 -23.45 -12.13
N ALA A 571 23.31 -24.02 -13.26
CA ALA A 571 23.69 -25.36 -13.71
C ALA A 571 25.14 -25.47 -14.27
N GLY A 572 25.92 -24.38 -14.20
CA GLY A 572 27.30 -24.31 -14.72
C GLY A 572 27.41 -24.28 -16.25
N ARG A 573 26.30 -24.24 -16.98
CA ARG A 573 26.22 -24.23 -18.45
C ARG A 573 26.49 -22.85 -19.04
N ARG A 574 27.64 -22.25 -18.71
CA ARG A 574 28.00 -20.86 -19.05
C ARG A 574 27.86 -20.51 -20.54
N ALA A 575 28.10 -21.45 -21.45
CA ALA A 575 27.93 -21.24 -22.89
C ALA A 575 26.45 -21.12 -23.29
N GLU A 576 25.61 -22.10 -22.92
CA GLU A 576 24.15 -22.03 -23.16
C GLU A 576 23.52 -20.82 -22.44
N ALA A 577 24.02 -20.45 -21.26
CA ALA A 577 23.55 -19.29 -20.52
C ALA A 577 23.84 -17.97 -21.26
N MET A 578 25.02 -17.82 -21.86
CA MET A 578 25.36 -16.66 -22.69
C MET A 578 24.51 -16.60 -23.96
N GLU A 579 24.22 -17.75 -24.57
CA GLU A 579 23.37 -17.84 -25.76
C GLU A 579 21.93 -17.42 -25.45
N ALA A 580 21.32 -17.97 -24.39
CA ALA A 580 19.98 -17.60 -23.94
C ALA A 580 19.88 -16.11 -23.53
N ALA A 581 20.91 -15.58 -22.83
CA ALA A 581 20.98 -14.15 -22.53
C ALA A 581 21.12 -13.29 -23.79
N GLY A 582 21.92 -13.72 -24.77
CA GLY A 582 22.06 -13.04 -26.06
C GLY A 582 20.76 -13.01 -26.86
N GLN A 583 19.99 -14.11 -26.86
CA GLN A 583 18.66 -14.17 -27.48
C GLN A 583 17.66 -13.26 -26.77
N ALA A 584 17.62 -13.26 -25.43
CA ALA A 584 16.79 -12.34 -24.64
C ALA A 584 17.10 -10.87 -24.97
N LEU A 585 18.39 -10.51 -25.02
CA LEU A 585 18.86 -9.14 -25.33
C LEU A 585 18.66 -8.72 -26.79
N ALA A 586 18.40 -9.66 -27.69
CA ALA A 586 18.03 -9.38 -29.08
C ALA A 586 16.53 -9.05 -29.24
N ILE A 587 15.68 -9.59 -28.36
CA ILE A 587 14.24 -9.28 -28.30
C ILE A 587 14.01 -7.99 -27.50
N ASN A 588 14.62 -7.91 -26.32
CA ASN A 588 14.52 -6.79 -25.39
C ASN A 588 15.93 -6.36 -24.95
N SER A 589 16.45 -5.28 -25.53
CA SER A 589 17.80 -4.79 -25.25
C SER A 589 17.97 -4.17 -23.86
N ALA A 590 16.89 -4.01 -23.08
CA ALA A 590 16.97 -3.67 -21.67
C ALA A 590 17.14 -4.90 -20.77
N ASN A 591 16.62 -6.08 -21.15
CA ASN A 591 16.46 -7.29 -20.32
C ASN A 591 17.54 -7.45 -19.22
N TYR A 592 17.19 -7.07 -17.99
CA TYR A 592 18.16 -6.87 -16.91
C TYR A 592 18.72 -8.20 -16.43
N ASP A 593 17.86 -9.21 -16.27
CA ASP A 593 18.26 -10.57 -15.93
C ASP A 593 19.31 -11.11 -16.93
N ALA A 594 19.11 -10.86 -18.23
CA ALA A 594 20.05 -11.25 -19.26
C ALA A 594 21.33 -10.37 -19.27
N LEU A 595 21.24 -9.08 -18.94
CA LEU A 595 22.43 -8.23 -18.72
C LEU A 595 23.28 -8.75 -17.56
N VAL A 596 22.67 -9.12 -16.43
CA VAL A 596 23.36 -9.64 -15.25
C VAL A 596 23.99 -11.01 -15.52
N VAL A 597 23.30 -11.89 -16.26
CA VAL A 597 23.90 -13.18 -16.69
C VAL A 597 25.04 -12.96 -17.67
N ALA A 598 24.89 -12.09 -18.67
CA ALA A 598 25.94 -11.79 -19.65
C ALA A 598 27.18 -11.14 -19.01
N LEU A 599 26.97 -10.21 -18.07
CA LEU A 599 28.01 -9.66 -17.19
C LEU A 599 28.76 -10.79 -16.47
N THR A 600 28.04 -11.61 -15.70
CA THR A 600 28.65 -12.67 -14.87
C THR A 600 29.41 -13.70 -15.71
N VAL A 601 28.93 -14.02 -16.92
CA VAL A 601 29.63 -14.93 -17.84
C VAL A 601 30.88 -14.26 -18.43
N SER A 602 30.82 -13.00 -18.86
CA SER A 602 31.98 -12.28 -19.40
C SER A 602 33.06 -12.02 -18.35
N GLU A 603 32.68 -11.70 -17.10
CA GLU A 603 33.61 -11.70 -15.96
C GLU A 603 34.33 -13.04 -15.79
N GLY A 604 33.56 -14.14 -15.78
CA GLY A 604 34.08 -15.50 -15.68
C GLY A 604 34.95 -15.96 -16.86
N GLN A 605 34.94 -15.22 -17.97
CA GLN A 605 35.82 -15.41 -19.13
C GLN A 605 36.99 -14.41 -19.18
N GLY A 606 37.09 -13.46 -18.24
CA GLY A 606 38.10 -12.41 -18.23
C GLY A 606 37.89 -11.31 -19.28
N LYS A 607 36.69 -11.23 -19.88
CA LYS A 607 36.32 -10.26 -20.92
C LYS A 607 35.90 -8.92 -20.31
N ILE A 608 36.85 -8.20 -19.74
CA ILE A 608 36.58 -7.04 -18.88
C ILE A 608 35.75 -5.94 -19.59
N ASP A 609 36.06 -5.58 -20.83
CA ASP A 609 35.31 -4.52 -21.53
C ASP A 609 33.89 -4.94 -21.95
N GLU A 610 33.66 -6.23 -22.25
CA GLU A 610 32.30 -6.76 -22.46
C GLU A 610 31.51 -6.71 -21.14
N ALA A 611 32.12 -7.16 -20.03
CA ALA A 611 31.52 -7.11 -18.70
C ALA A 611 31.13 -5.67 -18.31
N LEU A 612 32.04 -4.69 -18.48
CA LEU A 612 31.75 -3.29 -18.21
C LEU A 612 30.60 -2.75 -19.07
N GLY A 613 30.52 -3.13 -20.35
CA GLY A 613 29.42 -2.75 -21.24
C GLY A 613 28.05 -3.33 -20.83
N TYR A 614 28.01 -4.53 -20.24
CA TYR A 614 26.79 -5.08 -19.65
C TYR A 614 26.43 -4.41 -18.31
N ALA A 615 27.42 -4.17 -17.45
CA ALA A 615 27.21 -3.47 -16.18
C ALA A 615 26.70 -2.04 -16.38
N ASP A 616 27.23 -1.29 -17.35
CA ASP A 616 26.76 0.07 -17.67
C ASP A 616 25.30 0.10 -18.14
N ARG A 617 24.86 -0.90 -18.90
CA ARG A 617 23.45 -1.05 -19.30
C ARG A 617 22.55 -1.45 -18.14
N ALA A 618 23.02 -2.34 -17.27
CA ALA A 618 22.27 -2.75 -16.07
C ALA A 618 22.09 -1.56 -15.09
N LEU A 619 23.12 -0.71 -14.94
CA LEU A 619 23.07 0.50 -14.12
C LEU A 619 22.28 1.67 -14.76
N GLN A 620 21.87 1.57 -16.02
CA GLN A 620 20.86 2.47 -16.60
C GLN A 620 19.43 2.10 -16.18
N ILE A 621 19.23 0.90 -15.63
CA ILE A 621 17.95 0.34 -15.21
C ILE A 621 17.85 0.37 -13.68
N GLU A 622 18.84 -0.22 -12.99
CA GLU A 622 19.01 -0.14 -11.52
C GLU A 622 20.30 0.60 -11.15
N PRO A 623 20.37 1.94 -11.28
CA PRO A 623 21.55 2.72 -10.85
C PRO A 623 21.89 2.54 -9.37
N GLU A 624 20.92 2.14 -8.53
CA GLU A 624 21.08 1.86 -7.11
C GLU A 624 21.73 0.49 -6.81
N ASN A 625 21.81 -0.45 -7.75
CA ASN A 625 22.16 -1.84 -7.41
C ASN A 625 23.61 -1.98 -6.89
N GLU A 626 23.76 -2.31 -5.61
CA GLU A 626 25.06 -2.42 -4.92
C GLU A 626 25.98 -3.47 -5.58
N LEU A 627 25.44 -4.60 -6.01
CA LEU A 627 26.20 -5.71 -6.59
C LEU A 627 26.72 -5.38 -7.99
N ILE A 628 25.90 -4.78 -8.85
CA ILE A 628 26.34 -4.38 -10.21
C ILE A 628 27.33 -3.21 -10.13
N ARG A 629 27.13 -2.25 -9.20
CA ARG A 629 28.10 -1.18 -8.93
C ARG A 629 29.43 -1.75 -8.43
N LEU A 630 29.42 -2.74 -7.53
CA LEU A 630 30.63 -3.42 -7.08
C LEU A 630 31.33 -4.19 -8.20
N SER A 631 30.60 -4.98 -8.99
CA SER A 631 31.15 -5.69 -10.16
C SER A 631 31.81 -4.72 -11.14
N LYS A 632 31.16 -3.60 -11.49
CA LYS A 632 31.75 -2.53 -12.31
C LYS A 632 33.04 -1.99 -11.68
N ALA A 633 33.02 -1.66 -10.38
CA ALA A 633 34.18 -1.12 -9.69
C ALA A 633 35.39 -2.08 -9.67
N GLU A 634 35.15 -3.38 -9.43
CA GLU A 634 36.20 -4.40 -9.49
C GLU A 634 36.76 -4.57 -10.92
N ASN A 635 35.90 -4.60 -11.94
CA ASN A 635 36.35 -4.72 -13.33
C ASN A 635 37.15 -3.49 -13.78
N LEU A 636 36.78 -2.28 -13.36
CA LEU A 636 37.57 -1.07 -13.58
C LEU A 636 38.95 -1.17 -12.90
N VAL A 637 39.05 -1.67 -11.67
CA VAL A 637 40.35 -1.95 -11.02
C VAL A 637 41.17 -2.98 -11.80
N ARG A 638 40.55 -4.11 -12.23
CA ARG A 638 41.21 -5.19 -13.00
C ARG A 638 41.74 -4.71 -14.36
N SER A 639 41.03 -3.80 -15.04
CA SER A 639 41.50 -3.15 -16.28
C SER A 639 42.49 -2.00 -16.10
N GLY A 640 42.82 -1.63 -14.86
CA GLY A 640 43.71 -0.48 -14.60
C GLY A 640 43.06 0.89 -14.86
N ARG A 641 41.73 0.99 -14.79
CA ARG A 641 40.93 2.22 -14.93
C ARG A 641 40.65 2.82 -13.54
N GLN A 642 41.70 3.06 -12.75
CA GLN A 642 41.54 3.30 -11.30
C GLN A 642 40.77 4.59 -10.98
N LYS A 643 40.83 5.61 -11.84
CA LYS A 643 40.08 6.85 -11.64
C LYS A 643 38.56 6.62 -11.70
N GLU A 644 38.09 5.89 -12.71
CA GLU A 644 36.68 5.52 -12.85
C GLU A 644 36.24 4.57 -11.72
N ALA A 645 37.13 3.66 -11.29
CA ALA A 645 36.88 2.82 -10.12
C ALA A 645 36.71 3.67 -8.84
N ALA A 646 37.50 4.74 -8.67
CA ALA A 646 37.37 5.67 -7.55
C ALA A 646 36.00 6.37 -7.54
N GLU A 647 35.49 6.75 -8.72
CA GLU A 647 34.18 7.40 -8.86
C GLU A 647 33.03 6.45 -8.47
N VAL A 648 33.09 5.16 -8.88
CA VAL A 648 32.08 4.16 -8.48
C VAL A 648 32.20 3.79 -6.99
N TYR A 649 33.41 3.59 -6.46
CA TYR A 649 33.61 3.33 -5.03
C TYR A 649 33.26 4.53 -4.14
N ALA A 650 33.38 5.77 -4.64
CA ALA A 650 32.92 6.96 -3.94
C ALA A 650 31.39 7.01 -3.82
N GLY A 651 30.65 6.62 -4.86
CA GLY A 651 29.20 6.43 -4.79
C GLY A 651 28.81 5.36 -3.76
N LEU A 652 29.44 4.18 -3.84
CA LEU A 652 29.20 3.09 -2.87
C LEU A 652 29.54 3.49 -1.42
N ALA A 653 30.61 4.26 -1.20
CA ALA A 653 30.99 4.74 0.14
C ALA A 653 30.16 5.95 0.63
N ALA A 654 29.39 6.60 -0.25
CA ALA A 654 28.43 7.64 0.12
C ALA A 654 27.08 7.03 0.51
N ASP A 655 26.57 6.06 -0.26
CA ASP A 655 25.33 5.34 0.02
C ASP A 655 25.47 4.41 1.24
N PHE A 656 26.62 3.73 1.35
CA PHE A 656 26.92 2.77 2.41
C PHE A 656 28.12 3.22 3.27
N PRO A 657 28.01 4.33 4.03
CA PRO A 657 29.15 4.94 4.72
C PRO A 657 29.77 4.02 5.78
N GLU A 658 28.97 3.17 6.40
CA GLU A 658 29.41 2.19 7.41
C GLU A 658 29.99 0.90 6.80
N ASN A 659 29.94 0.74 5.46
CA ASN A 659 30.57 -0.40 4.79
C ASN A 659 32.09 -0.14 4.64
N ALA A 660 32.84 -0.68 5.61
CA ALA A 660 34.29 -0.55 5.67
C ALA A 660 35.03 -1.11 4.43
N PHE A 661 34.43 -2.00 3.63
CA PHE A 661 35.07 -2.55 2.42
C PHE A 661 35.11 -1.52 1.28
N TYR A 662 34.02 -0.79 1.02
CA TYR A 662 34.01 0.26 -0.02
C TYR A 662 34.92 1.42 0.35
N ASN A 663 34.84 1.87 1.62
CA ASN A 663 35.74 2.89 2.15
C ASN A 663 37.23 2.45 2.04
N LEU A 664 37.57 1.19 2.34
CA LEU A 664 38.95 0.69 2.24
C LEU A 664 39.45 0.64 0.80
N ASN A 665 38.66 0.13 -0.14
CA ASN A 665 39.06 0.07 -1.55
C ASN A 665 39.18 1.48 -2.15
N LEU A 666 38.27 2.41 -1.80
CA LEU A 666 38.35 3.82 -2.19
C LEU A 666 39.65 4.49 -1.71
N GLY A 667 40.01 4.32 -0.44
CA GLY A 667 41.26 4.86 0.11
C GLY A 667 42.52 4.25 -0.50
N VAL A 668 42.51 2.94 -0.78
CA VAL A 668 43.59 2.27 -1.53
C VAL A 668 43.72 2.87 -2.93
N ILE A 669 42.61 3.11 -3.62
CA ILE A 669 42.60 3.69 -4.97
C ILE A 669 43.07 5.16 -4.95
N TYR A 670 42.63 5.99 -3.99
CA TYR A 670 43.15 7.35 -3.83
C TYR A 670 44.65 7.37 -3.52
N ASN A 671 45.16 6.44 -2.71
CA ASN A 671 46.60 6.27 -2.48
C ASN A 671 47.36 5.92 -3.77
N LEU A 672 46.79 5.07 -4.64
CA LEU A 672 47.39 4.70 -5.94
C LEU A 672 47.35 5.85 -6.96
N LEU A 673 46.34 6.72 -6.89
CA LEU A 673 46.19 7.91 -7.74
C LEU A 673 47.00 9.13 -7.23
N GLY A 674 47.59 9.05 -6.03
CA GLY A 674 48.27 10.19 -5.38
C GLY A 674 47.31 11.21 -4.73
N GLU A 675 46.02 10.90 -4.65
CA GLU A 675 44.97 11.78 -4.08
C GLU A 675 44.88 11.64 -2.54
N TYR A 676 46.02 11.68 -1.85
CA TYR A 676 46.15 11.33 -0.44
C TYR A 676 45.22 12.12 0.50
N GLU A 677 44.95 13.39 0.20
CA GLU A 677 44.01 14.22 1.00
C GLU A 677 42.55 13.72 0.93
N LYS A 678 42.13 13.08 -0.18
CA LYS A 678 40.83 12.39 -0.26
C LYS A 678 40.85 11.04 0.46
N SER A 679 42.01 10.38 0.47
CA SER A 679 42.23 9.08 1.11
C SER A 679 42.07 9.14 2.63
N LEU A 680 42.63 10.19 3.26
CA LEU A 680 42.64 10.37 4.72
C LEU A 680 41.27 10.19 5.42
N PRO A 681 40.22 11.00 5.14
CA PRO A 681 38.96 10.91 5.88
C PRO A 681 38.25 9.56 5.71
N VAL A 682 38.44 8.93 4.54
CA VAL A 682 37.87 7.62 4.23
C VAL A 682 38.59 6.52 5.02
N LEU A 683 39.92 6.50 5.03
CA LEU A 683 40.71 5.52 5.77
C LEU A 683 40.63 5.70 7.29
N GLU A 684 40.53 6.94 7.77
CA GLU A 684 40.22 7.24 9.18
C GLU A 684 38.86 6.66 9.59
N ARG A 685 37.86 6.63 8.69
CA ARG A 685 36.57 5.97 8.93
C ARG A 685 36.73 4.44 8.94
N VAL A 686 37.44 3.85 7.98
CA VAL A 686 37.72 2.40 7.96
C VAL A 686 38.33 1.93 9.28
N VAL A 687 39.34 2.64 9.80
CA VAL A 687 40.01 2.30 11.05
C VAL A 687 39.08 2.38 12.27
N LYS A 688 38.05 3.25 12.25
CA LYS A 688 37.03 3.31 13.31
C LYS A 688 36.01 2.18 13.21
N LEU A 689 35.62 1.80 12.00
CA LEU A 689 34.60 0.76 11.72
C LEU A 689 35.14 -0.67 11.83
N LYS A 690 36.29 -0.92 11.21
CA LYS A 690 36.90 -2.26 11.09
C LYS A 690 38.44 -2.14 11.04
N PRO A 691 39.10 -1.99 12.20
CA PRO A 691 40.55 -2.03 12.31
C PRO A 691 41.15 -3.26 11.60
N SER A 692 42.20 -3.05 10.81
CA SER A 692 42.92 -4.15 10.13
C SER A 692 44.31 -3.69 9.69
N PRO A 693 45.30 -4.60 9.54
CA PRO A 693 46.64 -4.25 9.08
C PRO A 693 46.62 -3.52 7.72
N LYS A 694 45.88 -4.02 6.73
CA LYS A 694 45.69 -3.36 5.42
C LYS A 694 45.14 -1.92 5.54
N ALA A 695 44.23 -1.65 6.46
CA ALA A 695 43.72 -0.29 6.71
C ALA A 695 44.77 0.61 7.36
N TYR A 696 45.47 0.12 8.39
CA TYR A 696 46.54 0.86 9.06
C TYR A 696 47.71 1.19 8.13
N LEU A 697 48.14 0.25 7.29
CA LEU A 697 49.20 0.48 6.29
C LEU A 697 48.83 1.58 5.31
N ASN A 698 47.59 1.58 4.81
CA ASN A 698 47.13 2.59 3.85
C ASN A 698 46.93 3.97 4.51
N LEU A 699 46.45 4.02 5.76
CA LEU A 699 46.35 5.27 6.51
C LEU A 699 47.75 5.83 6.83
N ALA A 700 48.71 4.96 7.18
CA ALA A 700 50.09 5.35 7.42
C ALA A 700 50.78 5.93 6.16
N ILE A 701 50.47 5.38 4.98
CA ILE A 701 50.90 5.94 3.69
C ILE A 701 50.25 7.30 3.44
N ALA A 702 48.92 7.42 3.57
CA ALA A 702 48.23 8.69 3.36
C ALA A 702 48.76 9.79 4.29
N CYS A 703 48.91 9.51 5.60
CA CYS A 703 49.49 10.44 6.57
C CYS A 703 50.97 10.76 6.32
N LEU A 704 51.75 9.86 5.71
CA LEU A 704 53.15 10.11 5.38
C LEU A 704 53.25 11.14 4.25
N GLU A 705 52.53 10.92 3.15
CA GLU A 705 52.63 11.79 1.97
C GLU A 705 51.98 13.17 2.22
N THR A 706 50.94 13.25 3.06
CA THR A 706 50.34 14.53 3.54
C THR A 706 51.08 15.17 4.73
N ARG A 707 52.24 14.63 5.12
CA ARG A 707 53.12 15.17 6.17
C ARG A 707 52.53 15.19 7.60
N ARG A 708 51.47 14.40 7.86
CA ARG A 708 50.90 14.12 9.20
C ARG A 708 51.79 13.13 9.96
N TRP A 709 53.07 13.48 10.19
CA TRP A 709 54.15 12.57 10.59
C TRP A 709 53.85 11.73 11.85
N ALA A 710 53.31 12.35 12.90
CA ALA A 710 52.99 11.66 14.15
C ALA A 710 51.86 10.63 13.99
N GLU A 711 50.92 10.90 13.08
CA GLU A 711 49.80 10.01 12.78
C GLU A 711 50.22 8.89 11.84
N ALA A 712 51.12 9.17 10.89
CA ALA A 712 51.80 8.16 10.09
C ALA A 712 52.58 7.18 10.97
N ALA A 713 53.34 7.69 11.95
CA ALA A 713 54.09 6.87 12.89
C ALA A 713 53.16 5.96 13.72
N ARG A 714 52.09 6.53 14.30
CA ARG A 714 51.09 5.77 15.07
C ARG A 714 50.37 4.72 14.22
N ALA A 715 50.05 5.02 12.96
CA ALA A 715 49.43 4.06 12.04
C ALA A 715 50.41 2.94 11.63
N PHE A 716 51.70 3.23 11.43
CA PHE A 716 52.72 2.18 11.24
C PHE A 716 52.92 1.32 12.50
N GLU A 717 52.83 1.87 13.70
CA GLU A 717 52.86 1.08 14.95
C GLU A 717 51.66 0.13 15.05
N LEU A 718 50.45 0.60 14.73
CA LEU A 718 49.24 -0.21 14.73
C LEU A 718 49.24 -1.28 13.61
N TYR A 719 49.86 -0.99 12.47
CA TYR A 719 50.13 -1.99 11.43
C TYR A 719 51.13 -3.07 11.88
N LEU A 720 52.20 -2.67 12.58
CA LEU A 720 53.26 -3.59 13.01
C LEU A 720 52.93 -4.36 14.30
N ALA A 721 51.82 -4.04 14.97
CA ALA A 721 51.33 -4.76 16.14
C ALA A 721 50.73 -6.14 15.80
N ASP A 722 50.15 -6.30 14.60
CA ASP A 722 49.71 -7.59 14.05
C ASP A 722 50.02 -7.65 12.55
N THR A 723 51.03 -8.43 12.19
CA THR A 723 51.45 -8.64 10.79
C THR A 723 51.06 -10.04 10.30
N THR A 724 50.01 -10.65 10.86
CA THR A 724 49.61 -12.03 10.54
C THR A 724 49.03 -12.11 9.13
N GLY A 725 49.75 -12.75 8.20
CA GLY A 725 49.35 -12.86 6.79
C GLY A 725 49.72 -11.67 5.90
N GLU A 726 50.46 -10.69 6.40
CA GLU A 726 50.96 -9.53 5.64
C GLU A 726 52.24 -9.86 4.84
N ASP A 727 52.47 -9.12 3.75
CA ASP A 727 53.66 -9.27 2.90
C ASP A 727 54.93 -8.88 3.69
N PRO A 728 55.93 -9.77 3.83
CA PRO A 728 57.18 -9.47 4.54
C PRO A 728 57.92 -8.22 4.02
N THR A 729 57.77 -7.89 2.75
CA THR A 729 58.31 -6.69 2.09
C THR A 729 57.65 -5.43 2.61
N ASN A 730 56.32 -5.45 2.80
CA ASN A 730 55.57 -4.32 3.34
C ASN A 730 55.85 -4.14 4.84
N VAL A 731 55.96 -5.24 5.59
CA VAL A 731 56.40 -5.24 7.01
C VAL A 731 57.80 -4.65 7.15
N ALA A 732 58.75 -5.02 6.29
CA ALA A 732 60.10 -4.45 6.30
C ALA A 732 60.10 -2.94 5.98
N ARG A 733 59.40 -2.52 4.91
CA ARG A 733 59.25 -1.11 4.52
C ARG A 733 58.57 -0.28 5.61
N ALA A 734 57.56 -0.82 6.29
CA ALA A 734 56.88 -0.14 7.39
C ALA A 734 57.80 0.07 8.61
N ARG A 735 58.62 -0.94 8.97
CA ARG A 735 59.63 -0.81 10.04
C ARG A 735 60.66 0.27 9.73
N GLU A 736 61.15 0.31 8.49
CA GLU A 736 62.09 1.34 8.04
C GLU A 736 61.47 2.75 8.07
N ARG A 737 60.26 2.91 7.52
CA ARG A 737 59.52 4.18 7.53
C ARG A 737 59.23 4.66 8.94
N LEU A 738 58.83 3.77 9.85
CA LEU A 738 58.60 4.09 11.27
C LEU A 738 59.88 4.54 11.98
N ALA A 739 61.02 3.87 11.74
CA ALA A 739 62.30 4.27 12.32
C ALA A 739 62.71 5.68 11.87
N ARG A 740 62.59 5.97 10.56
CA ARG A 740 62.86 7.31 10.00
C ARG A 740 61.92 8.37 10.59
N LEU A 741 60.61 8.09 10.68
CA LEU A 741 59.63 8.99 11.28
C LEU A 741 59.95 9.30 12.74
N LYS A 742 60.32 8.31 13.55
CA LYS A 742 60.70 8.54 14.96
C LYS A 742 61.92 9.47 15.08
N SER A 743 62.91 9.36 14.19
CA SER A 743 64.04 10.30 14.12
C SER A 743 63.72 11.68 13.51
N MET A 744 62.48 11.93 13.06
CA MET A 744 61.99 13.22 12.58
C MET A 744 60.99 13.90 13.53
N ILE A 745 60.55 13.18 14.58
CA ILE A 745 59.58 13.63 15.59
C ILE A 745 60.29 13.94 16.93
N GLN A 746 61.52 13.44 17.09
CA GLN A 746 62.48 13.79 18.15
C GLN A 746 63.27 15.05 17.78
#